data_AF-A0A7C5HLI9-F1
#
_entry.id   AF-A0A7C5HLI9-F1
#
_cell.length_a   1.000
_cell.length_b   1.000
_cell.length_c   1.000
_cell.angle_alpha   90.00
_cell.angle_beta   90.00
_cell.angle_gamma   90.00
#
_symmetry.space_group_name_H-M   'P 1'
#
loop_
_entity.id
_entity.type
_entity.pdbx_description
1 polymer ?
#
loop_
_entity_poly.entity_id
_entity_poly.type
_entity_poly.pdbx_seq_one_letter_code
_entity_poly.pdbx_strand_id
1 'polypeptide(L)'
;MVEKTRTKEIVFSVIILILLVLAIKGLTVIGQFLGYAAYLEAEGGVITEMELEVSFDVTHWSALYGTAWGVGWTQEWYFNLTGNTTLTETDNEKHLLFECFEPGIEHELYASMVPQEDIDFNSLQAATTAEFDTYMNVSSSSFYSATNTFTSTETFEVGGVQITAPATYTYVWNETNATTFVTGILKDRNGNLVVVTKVIDSPVESFTGERFNYQMLLPIKNSAWQDYYVWSDPTDECPAGNGTLPFQGYVYGNVTDTSGNPLGGVIIEVSGSTTYSDNTTGFYNLTASQGNHTIYAYKTGYEVYRSNVSITPGNGTEHNIVMVAVQPPYPPLTGIGPGIDEPGTSTQQGVDAEGTRTKTGEYDIPPVVQRPKKIEGTDYIVSISQINRKLRLGNFLQEKVTLYSFKERPANIYFTIKGNVSHLIKTDKDSMILAPRSDDYITLTIFGVGEPGIYNGSLEMSGDINVSIPITIEVLPKDKLPVQALLIDLELNKKKVYPGNTLKFKTDLRNLLTDVQYPVHLFYTIQDLEGKETIWSYETNVFLRTSFSLLKNARIPRKARTGDYILRVTANYLGLSAGTSAIFKVATPWYLISIIGPIRVWHGLIFIILVVLGILTYWYVKKKIEEKKKFHLKVELSELPKPGPRSIYVGKIAETDHKTYFNIEAFMTHTIDAGSTGGGKTISAQVIVEELLMKGVAVIVFDPTAQWTGMLRKCTDKTMFSLYPMFGLKPNDAKAFNGNIRQINNPREIIDIKKYVKPGEIQIFACHKLEPKEMDIFVANSIREVFRANFPESRTLKILLVYDEVHRLLPKFGGSGEGFLQIERGCREFRKWGIGMLLISQVLSDFVGTIKANINTEIQMRTRDEGDLERIRVKYGEDVLRSLVKATVGSGMVENPHYNRGKPYFVAFRPILHSVQRLSDEEIEKYN
;
A
#
# COMPACT_ATOMS: atom_id res chain seq x y z
N MET A 1 -38.06 29.96 -41.25
CA MET A 1 -37.41 30.42 -39.99
C MET A 1 -37.95 29.74 -38.72
N VAL A 2 -39.00 28.91 -38.78
CA VAL A 2 -39.69 28.36 -37.59
C VAL A 2 -39.05 27.06 -37.04
N GLU A 3 -38.26 26.34 -37.85
CA GLU A 3 -37.72 25.02 -37.47
C GLU A 3 -36.44 25.06 -36.58
N LYS A 4 -35.66 26.14 -36.66
CA LYS A 4 -34.37 26.28 -35.92
C LYS A 4 -34.53 26.62 -34.44
N THR A 5 -35.71 27.07 -34.01
CA THR A 5 -36.00 27.45 -32.61
C THR A 5 -36.31 26.24 -31.75
N ARG A 6 -37.03 25.25 -32.31
CA ARG A 6 -37.51 24.07 -31.58
C ARG A 6 -36.39 23.13 -31.10
N THR A 7 -35.30 23.01 -31.86
CA THR A 7 -34.15 22.18 -31.49
C THR A 7 -33.35 22.76 -30.31
N LYS A 8 -33.30 24.10 -30.18
CA LYS A 8 -32.62 24.76 -29.04
C LYS A 8 -33.39 24.54 -27.75
N GLU A 9 -34.72 24.62 -27.81
CA GLU A 9 -35.58 24.39 -26.64
C GLU A 9 -35.49 22.94 -26.15
N ILE A 10 -35.51 21.97 -27.06
CA ILE A 10 -35.40 20.54 -26.69
C ILE A 10 -34.05 20.24 -26.03
N VAL A 11 -32.93 20.74 -26.57
CA VAL A 11 -31.60 20.52 -25.97
C VAL A 11 -31.49 21.21 -24.61
N PHE A 12 -32.06 22.42 -24.47
CA PHE A 12 -32.07 23.14 -23.20
C PHE A 12 -32.93 22.41 -22.14
N SER A 13 -34.09 21.89 -22.52
CA SER A 13 -34.95 21.09 -21.65
C SER A 13 -34.28 19.78 -21.21
N VAL A 14 -33.54 19.10 -22.09
CA VAL A 14 -32.81 17.88 -21.75
C VAL A 14 -31.67 18.18 -20.77
N ILE A 15 -30.94 19.29 -20.94
CA ILE A 15 -29.88 19.70 -20.01
C ILE A 15 -30.46 20.07 -18.64
N ILE A 16 -31.59 20.78 -18.60
CA ILE A 16 -32.30 21.08 -17.35
C ILE A 16 -32.74 19.80 -16.66
N LEU A 17 -33.29 18.84 -17.40
CA LEU A 17 -33.74 17.56 -16.83
C LEU A 17 -32.56 16.78 -16.22
N ILE A 18 -31.41 16.75 -16.89
CA ILE A 18 -30.19 16.11 -16.36
C ILE A 18 -29.69 16.83 -15.11
N LEU A 19 -29.65 18.16 -15.11
CA LEU A 19 -29.25 18.94 -13.93
C LEU A 19 -30.22 18.75 -12.76
N LEU A 20 -31.52 18.63 -13.02
CA LEU A 20 -32.53 18.36 -12.00
C LEU A 20 -32.34 16.97 -11.39
N VAL A 21 -32.08 15.95 -12.20
CA VAL A 21 -31.79 14.59 -11.74
C VAL A 21 -30.51 14.55 -10.90
N LEU A 22 -29.46 15.26 -11.33
CA LEU A 22 -28.20 15.39 -10.58
C LEU A 22 -28.40 16.14 -9.25
N ALA A 23 -29.21 17.20 -9.23
CA ALA A 23 -29.53 17.95 -8.02
C ALA A 23 -30.35 17.11 -7.02
N ILE A 24 -31.34 16.36 -7.49
CA ILE A 24 -32.14 15.44 -6.66
C ILE A 24 -31.26 14.32 -6.10
N LYS A 25 -30.41 13.71 -6.92
CA LYS A 25 -29.39 12.73 -6.47
C LYS A 25 -28.44 13.35 -5.44
N GLY A 26 -27.96 14.57 -5.68
CA GLY A 26 -27.12 15.32 -4.76
C GLY A 26 -27.80 15.57 -3.41
N LEU A 27 -29.06 15.99 -3.41
CA LEU A 27 -29.86 16.18 -2.19
C LEU A 27 -30.07 14.86 -1.43
N THR A 28 -30.35 13.75 -2.12
CA THR A 28 -30.47 12.43 -1.46
C THR A 28 -29.16 11.95 -0.84
N VAL A 29 -28.01 12.28 -1.45
CA VAL A 29 -26.68 11.98 -0.92
C VAL A 29 -26.35 12.89 0.26
N ILE A 30 -26.62 14.20 0.17
CA ILE A 30 -26.42 15.16 1.26
C ILE A 30 -27.29 14.80 2.48
N GLY A 31 -28.51 14.29 2.26
CA GLY A 31 -29.36 13.76 3.32
C GLY A 31 -28.74 12.59 4.10
N GLN A 32 -27.78 11.86 3.52
CA GLN A 32 -27.00 10.81 4.20
C GLN A 32 -25.76 11.36 4.95
N PHE A 33 -25.33 12.59 4.66
CA PHE A 33 -24.16 13.24 5.27
C PHE A 33 -24.50 14.12 6.49
N LEU A 34 -25.78 14.46 6.73
CA LEU A 34 -26.20 15.22 7.92
C LEU A 34 -26.26 14.40 9.21
N GLY A 35 -25.74 13.18 9.22
CA GLY A 35 -25.33 12.50 10.46
C GLY A 35 -23.88 12.86 10.77
N TYR A 36 -23.64 13.45 11.95
CA TYR A 36 -22.36 13.98 12.46
C TYR A 36 -22.06 15.46 12.13
N ALA A 37 -22.94 16.36 12.57
CA ALA A 37 -22.47 17.64 13.09
C ALA A 37 -21.93 17.39 14.50
N ALA A 38 -20.62 17.48 14.70
CA ALA A 38 -20.10 17.80 16.02
C ALA A 38 -20.52 19.25 16.30
N TYR A 39 -21.38 19.44 17.28
CA TYR A 39 -21.85 20.76 17.69
C TYR A 39 -20.83 21.32 18.68
N LEU A 40 -20.25 22.49 18.35
CA LEU A 40 -19.47 23.29 19.30
C LEU A 40 -20.34 24.50 19.69
N GLU A 41 -20.67 24.63 20.97
CA GLU A 41 -21.38 25.80 21.47
C GLU A 41 -20.45 27.00 21.42
N ALA A 42 -20.69 27.91 20.48
CA ALA A 42 -20.03 29.21 20.43
C ALA A 42 -21.05 30.29 20.86
N GLU A 43 -20.72 31.03 21.91
CA GLU A 43 -21.51 32.18 22.37
C GLU A 43 -21.15 33.46 21.61
N GLY A 44 -22.14 34.29 21.31
CA GLY A 44 -21.92 35.58 20.65
C GLY A 44 -21.08 36.52 21.51
N GLY A 45 -19.94 36.95 21.00
CA GLY A 45 -19.02 37.89 21.67
C GLY A 45 -17.72 37.27 22.20
N VAL A 46 -17.54 35.96 22.05
CA VAL A 46 -16.32 35.23 22.45
C VAL A 46 -15.58 34.75 21.20
N ILE A 47 -14.26 34.91 21.17
CA ILE A 47 -13.41 34.30 20.13
C ILE A 47 -13.17 32.85 20.54
N THR A 48 -13.78 31.91 19.81
CA THR A 48 -13.52 30.48 19.99
C THR A 48 -12.35 30.07 19.11
N GLU A 49 -11.25 29.69 19.73
CA GLU A 49 -10.09 29.15 19.03
C GLU A 49 -10.34 27.67 18.69
N MET A 50 -9.99 27.29 17.46
CA MET A 50 -10.12 25.93 16.96
C MET A 50 -8.74 25.47 16.51
N GLU A 51 -8.16 24.52 17.23
CA GLU A 51 -6.90 23.90 16.86
C GLU A 51 -7.19 22.72 15.94
N LEU A 52 -6.68 22.80 14.72
CA LEU A 52 -6.83 21.78 13.68
C LEU A 52 -5.49 21.08 13.49
N GLU A 53 -5.35 19.90 14.09
CA GLU A 53 -4.16 19.07 13.94
C GLU A 53 -4.31 18.16 12.71
N VAL A 54 -3.24 18.10 11.89
CA VAL A 54 -3.16 17.23 10.72
C VAL A 54 -1.91 16.38 10.83
N SER A 55 -2.08 15.09 11.08
CA SER A 55 -1.02 14.08 11.08
C SER A 55 -0.95 13.35 9.74
N PHE A 56 0.25 12.97 9.32
CA PHE A 56 0.51 12.17 8.12
C PHE A 56 1.60 11.14 8.39
N ASP A 57 1.56 10.05 7.62
CA ASP A 57 2.49 8.95 7.81
C ASP A 57 3.92 9.34 7.44
N VAL A 58 4.87 8.88 8.26
CA VAL A 58 6.29 9.14 8.07
C VAL A 58 6.92 7.96 7.33
N THR A 59 7.58 8.22 6.20
CA THR A 59 8.11 7.17 5.29
C THR A 59 9.63 7.02 5.32
N HIS A 60 10.30 7.90 6.07
CA HIS A 60 11.77 8.02 6.11
C HIS A 60 12.34 7.93 7.53
N TRP A 61 11.48 7.80 8.54
CA TRP A 61 11.86 7.63 9.94
C TRP A 61 11.07 6.48 10.55
N SER A 62 11.72 5.73 11.43
CA SER A 62 11.15 4.73 12.32
C SER A 62 11.58 5.04 13.76
N ALA A 63 10.87 4.49 14.73
CA ALA A 63 11.25 4.58 16.14
C ALA A 63 11.85 3.23 16.61
N LEU A 64 12.74 3.28 17.60
CA LEU A 64 13.17 2.16 18.41
C LEU A 64 13.14 2.62 19.88
N TYR A 65 12.45 1.90 20.74
CA TYR A 65 12.22 2.33 22.13
C TYR A 65 12.02 1.15 23.06
N GLY A 66 12.15 1.35 24.37
CA GLY A 66 11.87 0.31 25.35
C GLY A 66 12.74 0.44 26.59
N THR A 67 13.23 -0.69 27.11
CA THR A 67 14.12 -0.69 28.27
C THR A 67 15.47 -1.33 27.98
N ALA A 68 16.58 -0.68 28.33
CA ALA A 68 17.93 -1.22 28.24
C ALA A 68 18.49 -1.55 29.64
N TRP A 69 19.05 -2.74 29.84
CA TRP A 69 19.58 -3.20 31.13
C TRP A 69 20.87 -4.02 31.01
N GLY A 70 21.79 -3.85 31.97
CA GLY A 70 22.94 -4.73 32.15
C GLY A 70 22.57 -5.99 32.95
N VAL A 71 22.84 -7.19 32.40
CA VAL A 71 22.39 -8.48 32.96
C VAL A 71 23.50 -9.54 33.11
N GLY A 72 24.76 -9.19 32.84
CA GLY A 72 25.96 -10.03 33.02
C GLY A 72 26.22 -11.07 31.95
N TRP A 73 25.63 -10.93 30.78
CA TRP A 73 25.95 -11.71 29.60
C TRP A 73 25.72 -10.87 28.34
N THR A 74 26.56 -11.11 27.32
CA THR A 74 26.56 -10.33 26.08
C THR A 74 25.62 -10.97 25.06
N GLN A 75 24.70 -10.16 24.51
CA GLN A 75 23.85 -10.52 23.38
C GLN A 75 24.00 -9.48 22.27
N GLU A 76 24.18 -9.93 21.04
CA GLU A 76 24.13 -9.05 19.88
C GLU A 76 22.67 -8.72 19.55
N TRP A 77 22.38 -7.42 19.40
CA TRP A 77 21.06 -6.93 19.02
C TRP A 77 21.03 -6.51 17.57
N TYR A 78 20.25 -7.24 16.77
CA TYR A 78 20.01 -6.97 15.36
C TYR A 78 18.50 -7.01 15.09
N PHE A 79 17.99 -5.97 14.46
CA PHE A 79 16.57 -5.80 14.17
C PHE A 79 16.36 -5.30 12.74
N ASN A 80 15.19 -5.61 12.19
CA ASN A 80 14.75 -5.03 10.94
C ASN A 80 13.60 -4.05 11.22
N LEU A 81 13.79 -2.78 10.83
CA LEU A 81 12.85 -1.69 11.07
C LEU A 81 12.18 -1.24 9.76
N THR A 82 10.93 -0.81 9.82
CA THR A 82 10.19 -0.24 8.68
C THR A 82 9.40 0.98 9.12
N GLY A 83 8.98 1.84 8.18
CA GLY A 83 8.13 3.02 8.47
C GLY A 83 6.86 2.94 7.67
N ASN A 84 6.16 1.82 7.84
CA ASN A 84 4.85 1.59 7.26
C ASN A 84 3.77 1.67 8.35
N THR A 85 2.60 2.14 7.96
CA THR A 85 1.33 2.27 8.70
C THR A 85 0.77 0.99 9.36
N THR A 86 1.53 -0.11 9.31
CA THR A 86 1.16 -1.42 9.85
C THR A 86 1.96 -1.83 11.07
N LEU A 87 2.88 -0.98 11.55
CA LEU A 87 3.63 -1.23 12.78
C LEU A 87 2.69 -1.27 13.97
N THR A 88 2.59 -2.43 14.62
CA THR A 88 2.06 -2.54 15.99
C THR A 88 3.12 -2.00 16.95
N GLU A 89 2.70 -1.46 18.11
CA GLU A 89 3.62 -0.95 19.15
C GLU A 89 4.74 -1.97 19.50
N THR A 90 4.51 -3.26 19.32
CA THR A 90 5.45 -4.36 19.59
C THR A 90 6.61 -4.52 18.58
N ASP A 91 6.51 -3.99 17.35
CA ASP A 91 7.54 -4.20 16.32
C ASP A 91 8.77 -3.33 16.57
N ASN A 92 8.57 -2.13 17.12
CA ASN A 92 9.61 -1.15 17.42
C ASN A 92 9.96 -1.06 18.91
N GLU A 93 9.14 -1.65 19.78
CA GLU A 93 9.49 -1.83 21.19
C GLU A 93 10.51 -2.96 21.35
N LYS A 94 11.67 -2.67 21.94
CA LYS A 94 12.75 -3.63 22.21
C LYS A 94 13.32 -3.43 23.61
N HIS A 95 13.30 -4.49 24.40
CA HIS A 95 13.97 -4.50 25.70
C HIS A 95 15.38 -5.08 25.52
N LEU A 96 16.38 -4.20 25.53
CA LEU A 96 17.77 -4.51 25.22
C LEU A 96 18.50 -4.97 26.49
N LEU A 97 19.26 -6.04 26.36
CA LEU A 97 20.03 -6.63 27.45
C LEU A 97 21.51 -6.61 27.06
N PHE A 98 22.34 -5.99 27.89
CA PHE A 98 23.78 -5.86 27.68
C PHE A 98 24.55 -6.53 28.81
N GLU A 99 25.85 -6.72 28.63
CA GLU A 99 26.70 -7.36 29.62
C GLU A 99 26.70 -6.56 30.94
N CYS A 100 26.94 -5.26 30.87
CA CYS A 100 26.79 -4.36 31.98
C CYS A 100 26.53 -2.92 31.48
N PHE A 101 26.26 -2.04 32.43
CA PHE A 101 26.42 -0.60 32.29
C PHE A 101 27.36 -0.16 33.42
N GLU A 102 28.40 0.62 33.11
CA GLU A 102 29.41 1.00 34.10
C GLU A 102 28.82 1.88 35.24
N PRO A 103 28.91 1.50 36.52
CA PRO A 103 28.24 2.27 37.57
C PRO A 103 28.80 3.69 37.74
N GLY A 104 27.92 4.70 37.66
CA GLY A 104 28.23 6.08 38.03
C GLY A 104 28.67 7.00 36.89
N ILE A 105 28.53 6.55 35.65
CA ILE A 105 28.66 7.37 34.43
C ILE A 105 27.32 7.42 33.68
N GLU A 106 27.21 8.32 32.70
CA GLU A 106 26.06 8.36 31.79
C GLU A 106 26.20 7.22 30.77
N HIS A 107 25.07 6.71 30.28
CA HIS A 107 25.04 5.56 29.39
C HIS A 107 24.42 5.89 28.04
N GLU A 108 25.05 5.42 26.96
CA GLU A 108 24.59 5.61 25.60
C GLU A 108 24.25 4.29 24.91
N LEU A 109 23.27 4.36 24.01
CA LEU A 109 23.02 3.35 23.00
C LEU A 109 23.31 3.92 21.64
N TYR A 110 23.86 3.06 20.81
CA TYR A 110 24.25 3.37 19.46
C TYR A 110 23.58 2.40 18.51
N ALA A 111 23.17 2.90 17.36
CA ALA A 111 22.57 2.10 16.31
C ALA A 111 23.15 2.46 14.94
N SER A 112 23.43 1.45 14.13
CA SER A 112 23.86 1.64 12.74
C SER A 112 23.29 0.57 11.82
N MET A 113 23.32 0.87 10.52
CA MET A 113 23.00 -0.09 9.46
C MET A 113 24.16 -1.05 9.14
N VAL A 114 25.34 -0.84 9.75
CA VAL A 114 26.49 -1.74 9.66
C VAL A 114 26.78 -2.38 11.03
N PRO A 115 27.31 -3.61 11.08
CA PRO A 115 27.71 -4.26 12.32
C PRO A 115 28.72 -3.46 13.14
N GLN A 116 28.78 -3.72 14.45
CA GLN A 116 29.69 -3.03 15.38
C GLN A 116 31.18 -3.15 14.97
N GLU A 117 31.57 -4.30 14.41
CA GLU A 117 32.95 -4.56 13.94
C GLU A 117 33.39 -3.65 12.79
N ASP A 118 32.44 -3.09 12.04
CA ASP A 118 32.71 -2.19 10.91
C ASP A 118 32.74 -0.70 11.33
N ILE A 119 32.43 -0.39 12.59
CA ILE A 119 32.45 0.97 13.15
C ILE A 119 33.78 1.26 13.83
N ASP A 120 34.49 2.30 13.35
CA ASP A 120 35.69 2.81 14.04
C ASP A 120 35.32 3.83 15.13
N PHE A 121 35.03 3.33 16.34
CA PHE A 121 34.63 4.13 17.51
C PHE A 121 35.65 5.21 17.89
N ASN A 122 36.95 4.95 17.71
CA ASN A 122 38.00 5.93 18.03
C ASN A 122 38.01 7.14 17.08
N SER A 123 37.29 7.04 15.96
CA SER A 123 37.21 8.08 14.93
C SER A 123 35.87 8.79 14.88
N LEU A 124 34.94 8.44 15.77
CA LEU A 124 33.59 9.01 15.77
C LEU A 124 33.63 10.52 15.92
N GLN A 125 32.83 11.19 15.11
CA GLN A 125 32.64 12.63 15.13
C GLN A 125 31.20 12.97 14.74
N ALA A 126 30.78 14.21 15.00
CA ALA A 126 29.46 14.68 14.59
C ALA A 126 29.26 14.59 13.07
N ALA A 127 28.13 14.04 12.66
CA ALA A 127 27.68 14.07 11.27
C ALA A 127 26.89 15.34 11.01
N THR A 128 27.12 16.01 9.89
CA THR A 128 26.25 17.13 9.49
C THR A 128 24.93 16.61 8.94
N THR A 129 23.84 17.38 9.07
CA THR A 129 22.53 16.98 8.53
C THR A 129 22.54 16.79 7.02
N ALA A 130 23.39 17.53 6.29
CA ALA A 130 23.58 17.35 4.85
C ALA A 130 24.30 16.04 4.49
N GLU A 131 25.29 15.63 5.28
CA GLU A 131 25.96 14.33 5.10
C GLU A 131 25.01 13.17 5.43
N PHE A 132 24.19 13.32 6.47
CA PHE A 132 23.15 12.37 6.84
C PHE A 132 22.09 12.21 5.73
N ASP A 133 21.59 13.33 5.19
CA ASP A 133 20.65 13.32 4.07
C ASP A 133 21.25 12.66 2.82
N THR A 134 22.53 12.93 2.54
CA THR A 134 23.25 12.30 1.43
C THR A 134 23.37 10.79 1.62
N TYR A 135 23.71 10.33 2.84
CA TYR A 135 23.78 8.90 3.18
C TYR A 135 22.42 8.20 3.00
N MET A 136 21.33 8.89 3.34
CA MET A 136 19.96 8.39 3.24
C MET A 136 19.30 8.60 1.87
N ASN A 137 19.97 9.28 0.92
CA ASN A 137 19.42 9.67 -0.38
C ASN A 137 18.13 10.53 -0.26
N VAL A 138 18.13 11.46 0.69
CA VAL A 138 17.03 12.40 0.96
C VAL A 138 17.42 13.80 0.46
N SER A 139 16.51 14.48 -0.24
CA SER A 139 16.75 15.87 -0.65
C SER A 139 16.63 16.81 0.55
N SER A 140 17.51 17.80 0.66
CA SER A 140 17.43 18.87 1.67
C SER A 140 16.14 19.70 1.61
N SER A 141 15.40 19.64 0.50
CA SER A 141 14.07 20.27 0.34
C SER A 141 12.91 19.37 0.77
N SER A 142 13.18 18.10 1.09
CA SER A 142 12.19 17.14 1.56
C SER A 142 11.72 17.50 2.96
N PHE A 143 10.43 17.30 3.24
CA PHE A 143 9.91 17.37 4.61
C PHE A 143 10.69 16.44 5.56
N TYR A 144 11.14 15.29 5.06
CA TYR A 144 11.87 14.29 5.84
C TYR A 144 13.37 14.56 6.00
N SER A 145 13.89 15.69 5.52
CA SER A 145 15.31 16.03 5.65
C SER A 145 15.75 16.06 7.11
N ALA A 146 16.95 15.57 7.38
CA ALA A 146 17.63 15.67 8.66
C ALA A 146 17.79 17.13 9.11
N THR A 147 17.86 18.10 8.18
CA THR A 147 17.88 19.54 8.52
C THR A 147 16.58 19.99 9.21
N ASN A 148 15.44 19.39 8.87
CA ASN A 148 14.14 19.69 9.49
C ASN A 148 13.87 18.84 10.75
N THR A 149 14.64 17.77 10.95
CA THR A 149 14.44 16.80 12.04
C THR A 149 15.38 17.07 13.21
N PHE A 150 16.67 17.27 12.94
CA PHE A 150 17.71 17.54 13.95
C PHE A 150 17.97 19.04 14.06
N THR A 151 17.08 19.72 14.77
CA THR A 151 17.09 21.19 14.91
C THR A 151 17.79 21.69 16.17
N SER A 152 18.26 20.79 17.04
CA SER A 152 19.03 21.11 18.24
C SER A 152 20.44 20.50 18.18
N THR A 153 21.25 20.73 19.20
CA THR A 153 22.57 20.12 19.37
C THR A 153 22.69 19.57 20.79
N GLU A 154 23.29 18.39 20.93
CA GLU A 154 23.50 17.74 22.23
C GLU A 154 24.91 17.13 22.29
N THR A 155 25.44 17.00 23.51
CA THR A 155 26.72 16.35 23.76
C THR A 155 26.51 14.93 24.26
N PHE A 156 27.19 13.98 23.61
CA PHE A 156 27.22 12.56 23.96
C PHE A 156 28.63 12.16 24.37
N GLU A 157 28.74 11.27 25.35
CA GLU A 157 30.02 10.67 25.72
C GLU A 157 30.19 9.38 24.92
N VAL A 158 31.27 9.29 24.15
CA VAL A 158 31.50 8.16 23.26
C VAL A 158 32.91 7.66 23.46
N GLY A 159 33.08 6.50 24.09
CA GLY A 159 34.41 5.97 24.35
C GLY A 159 35.26 6.89 25.24
N GLY A 160 34.65 7.60 26.19
CA GLY A 160 35.30 8.61 27.04
C GLY A 160 35.63 9.95 26.36
N VAL A 161 35.14 10.17 25.13
CA VAL A 161 35.29 11.44 24.39
C VAL A 161 33.94 12.12 24.24
N GLN A 162 33.85 13.39 24.63
CA GLN A 162 32.63 14.18 24.46
C GLN A 162 32.51 14.71 23.03
N ILE A 163 31.40 14.37 22.36
CA ILE A 163 31.10 14.78 21.00
C ILE A 163 29.79 15.57 20.99
N THR A 164 29.85 16.85 20.59
CA THR A 164 28.65 17.67 20.35
C THR A 164 28.15 17.48 18.92
N ALA A 165 26.93 16.97 18.77
CA ALA A 165 26.35 16.60 17.49
C ALA A 165 24.95 17.20 17.28
N PRO A 166 24.48 17.35 16.01
CA PRO A 166 23.08 17.64 15.74
C PRO A 166 22.16 16.60 16.38
N ALA A 167 21.10 17.08 17.02
CA ALA A 167 20.21 16.27 17.85
C ALA A 167 18.74 16.66 17.67
N THR A 168 17.86 15.78 18.12
CA THR A 168 16.41 15.99 18.19
C THR A 168 15.85 15.32 19.44
N TYR A 169 14.74 15.83 19.93
CA TYR A 169 14.06 15.30 21.10
C TYR A 169 12.75 14.65 20.68
N THR A 170 12.53 13.41 21.14
CA THR A 170 11.29 12.69 20.85
C THR A 170 10.18 13.09 21.83
N TYR A 171 8.92 12.91 21.41
CA TYR A 171 7.75 13.23 22.22
C TYR A 171 7.74 12.44 23.54
N VAL A 172 7.22 13.08 24.60
CA VAL A 172 6.92 12.46 25.89
C VAL A 172 5.46 12.74 26.21
N TRP A 173 4.75 11.70 26.63
CA TRP A 173 3.33 11.80 26.96
C TRP A 173 3.09 12.90 27.98
N ASN A 174 2.13 13.78 27.68
CA ASN A 174 1.70 14.85 28.58
C ASN A 174 2.78 15.89 28.92
N GLU A 175 3.88 15.95 28.16
CA GLU A 175 4.95 16.93 28.32
C GLU A 175 5.12 17.77 27.04
N THR A 176 5.12 19.10 27.19
CA THR A 176 5.38 20.04 26.09
C THR A 176 6.85 20.46 26.09
N ASN A 177 7.53 20.37 24.93
CA ASN A 177 8.96 20.64 24.77
C ASN A 177 9.87 19.71 25.60
N ALA A 178 9.55 18.42 25.64
CA ALA A 178 10.32 17.43 26.37
C ALA A 178 11.79 17.39 25.92
N THR A 179 12.70 17.32 26.88
CA THR A 179 14.16 17.15 26.64
C THR A 179 14.68 15.80 27.16
N THR A 180 13.77 14.89 27.46
CA THR A 180 14.05 13.63 28.16
C THR A 180 14.75 12.61 27.29
N PHE A 181 14.20 12.33 26.09
CA PHE A 181 14.76 11.37 25.16
C PHE A 181 15.34 12.07 23.95
N VAL A 182 16.66 11.98 23.80
CA VAL A 182 17.42 12.67 22.77
C VAL A 182 18.04 11.68 21.79
N THR A 183 17.97 12.01 20.50
CA THR A 183 18.63 11.26 19.44
C THR A 183 19.62 12.15 18.72
N GLY A 184 20.87 11.73 18.60
CA GLY A 184 21.96 12.43 17.92
C GLY A 184 22.51 11.67 16.72
N ILE A 185 23.22 12.38 15.83
CA ILE A 185 23.79 11.80 14.60
C ILE A 185 25.32 11.96 14.52
N LEU A 186 26.00 10.84 14.36
CA LEU A 186 27.46 10.70 14.31
C LEU A 186 27.89 9.97 13.03
N LYS A 187 29.18 10.04 12.72
CA LYS A 187 29.81 9.23 11.68
C LYS A 187 31.22 8.84 12.06
N ASP A 188 31.69 7.72 11.53
CA ASP A 188 33.10 7.34 11.60
C ASP A 188 33.91 7.95 10.44
N ARG A 189 35.22 7.69 10.43
CA ARG A 189 36.12 8.13 9.33
C ARG A 189 35.78 7.49 7.98
N ASN A 190 35.15 6.32 7.97
CA ASN A 190 34.76 5.59 6.77
C ASN A 190 33.45 6.11 6.16
N GLY A 191 32.75 7.01 6.87
CA GLY A 191 31.47 7.57 6.47
C GLY A 191 30.27 6.70 6.85
N ASN A 192 30.47 5.71 7.72
CA ASN A 192 29.39 4.93 8.31
C ASN A 192 28.61 5.81 9.28
N LEU A 193 27.28 5.78 9.16
CA LEU A 193 26.38 6.56 9.99
C LEU A 193 26.14 5.85 11.32
N VAL A 194 26.22 6.57 12.44
CA VAL A 194 25.88 6.07 13.77
C VAL A 194 24.86 7.00 14.41
N VAL A 195 23.73 6.45 14.86
CA VAL A 195 22.71 7.19 15.61
C VAL A 195 22.89 6.88 17.09
N VAL A 196 22.89 7.90 17.94
CA VAL A 196 23.16 7.76 19.39
C VAL A 196 21.96 8.27 20.21
N THR A 197 21.66 7.61 21.32
CA THR A 197 20.69 8.05 22.34
C THR A 197 21.24 7.80 23.73
N LYS A 198 20.72 8.52 24.72
CA LYS A 198 21.04 8.33 26.14
C LYS A 198 20.10 7.30 26.77
N VAL A 199 20.60 6.52 27.73
CA VAL A 199 19.84 5.61 28.59
C VAL A 199 19.64 6.30 29.93
N ILE A 200 18.39 6.33 30.37
CA ILE A 200 18.01 6.94 31.65
C ILE A 200 18.09 5.86 32.74
N ASP A 201 18.68 6.16 33.90
CA ASP A 201 18.85 5.17 34.98
C ASP A 201 17.52 4.59 35.50
N SER A 202 16.44 5.35 35.38
CA SER A 202 15.10 4.98 35.84
C SER A 202 14.09 5.22 34.74
N PRO A 203 13.26 4.21 34.36
CA PRO A 203 12.24 4.39 33.34
C PRO A 203 11.28 5.56 33.65
N VAL A 204 11.03 6.42 32.68
CA VAL A 204 10.14 7.61 32.75
C VAL A 204 9.06 7.52 31.69
N GLU A 205 8.02 8.37 31.77
CA GLU A 205 6.94 8.36 30.80
C GLU A 205 7.48 8.59 29.37
N SER A 206 7.03 7.73 28.46
CA SER A 206 7.42 7.69 27.05
C SER A 206 6.39 8.40 26.16
N PHE A 207 6.59 8.38 24.85
CA PHE A 207 5.58 8.89 23.90
C PHE A 207 4.25 8.12 23.94
N THR A 208 4.23 6.87 24.43
CA THR A 208 3.01 6.05 24.57
C THR A 208 2.32 6.23 25.93
N GLY A 209 2.97 6.89 26.90
CA GLY A 209 2.54 6.97 28.29
C GLY A 209 3.01 5.80 29.17
N GLU A 210 3.66 4.79 28.59
CA GLU A 210 4.33 3.72 29.35
C GLU A 210 5.72 4.17 29.83
N ARG A 211 6.34 3.42 30.76
CA ARG A 211 7.63 3.81 31.34
C ARG A 211 8.81 3.12 30.65
N PHE A 212 9.59 3.90 29.90
CA PHE A 212 10.78 3.44 29.17
C PHE A 212 12.02 4.21 29.60
N ASN A 213 13.19 3.65 29.33
CA ASN A 213 14.46 4.30 29.66
C ASN A 213 15.32 4.66 28.45
N TYR A 214 14.85 4.35 27.24
CA TYR A 214 15.40 4.92 26.01
C TYR A 214 14.32 5.05 24.92
N GLN A 215 14.48 6.05 24.05
CA GLN A 215 13.75 6.20 22.79
C GLN A 215 14.68 6.79 21.74
N MET A 216 14.66 6.24 20.53
CA MET A 216 15.55 6.65 19.45
C MET A 216 14.80 6.73 18.12
N LEU A 217 15.14 7.76 17.33
CA LEU A 217 14.61 7.95 15.99
C LEU A 217 15.62 7.46 14.94
N LEU A 218 15.25 6.45 14.16
CA LEU A 218 16.14 5.81 13.18
C LEU A 218 15.68 6.07 11.75
N PRO A 219 16.59 6.44 10.83
CA PRO A 219 16.21 6.70 9.45
C PRO A 219 15.98 5.40 8.67
N ILE A 220 15.07 5.43 7.71
CA ILE A 220 14.76 4.31 6.82
C ILE A 220 14.60 4.82 5.38
N LYS A 221 14.75 3.93 4.39
CA LYS A 221 14.67 4.31 2.98
C LYS A 221 13.29 3.98 2.40
N ASN A 222 12.48 5.01 2.09
CA ASN A 222 11.21 4.87 1.36
C ASN A 222 10.26 3.77 1.91
N SER A 223 10.06 3.72 3.23
CA SER A 223 9.26 2.70 3.92
C SER A 223 9.72 1.24 3.69
N ALA A 224 10.96 1.02 3.23
CA ALA A 224 11.55 -0.31 3.14
C ALA A 224 11.98 -0.81 4.53
N TRP A 225 12.04 -2.13 4.65
CA TRP A 225 12.70 -2.83 5.76
C TRP A 225 14.19 -2.53 5.74
N GLN A 226 14.72 -2.08 6.88
CA GLN A 226 16.10 -1.66 7.06
C GLN A 226 16.68 -2.32 8.30
N ASP A 227 17.78 -3.02 8.10
CA ASP A 227 18.51 -3.68 9.16
C ASP A 227 19.29 -2.68 10.00
N TYR A 228 19.23 -2.90 11.32
CA TYR A 228 19.91 -2.12 12.34
C TYR A 228 20.56 -3.03 13.37
N TYR A 229 21.78 -2.69 13.73
CA TYR A 229 22.56 -3.27 14.81
C TYR A 229 22.62 -2.26 15.95
N VAL A 230 22.46 -2.73 17.19
CA VAL A 230 22.39 -1.86 18.39
C VAL A 230 23.37 -2.35 19.45
N TRP A 231 24.08 -1.42 20.07
CA TRP A 231 25.09 -1.70 21.09
C TRP A 231 25.10 -0.61 22.18
N SER A 232 25.55 -0.98 23.37
CA SER A 232 25.95 -0.04 24.43
C SER A 232 27.34 0.53 24.15
N ASP A 233 27.81 1.47 24.99
CA ASP A 233 29.19 1.95 24.90
C ASP A 233 30.18 0.78 24.98
N PRO A 234 31.04 0.59 23.97
CA PRO A 234 32.01 -0.51 23.95
C PRO A 234 33.17 -0.34 24.94
N THR A 235 33.27 0.82 25.62
CA THR A 235 34.32 1.12 26.59
C THR A 235 33.91 0.95 28.04
N ASP A 236 32.65 0.65 28.32
CA ASP A 236 32.15 0.40 29.68
C ASP A 236 32.95 -0.74 30.36
N GLU A 237 33.50 -0.47 31.55
CA GLU A 237 34.20 -1.48 32.35
C GLU A 237 33.22 -2.26 33.25
N CYS A 238 33.02 -3.56 32.96
CA CYS A 238 32.13 -4.41 33.76
C CYS A 238 32.81 -4.95 35.05
N PRO A 239 32.34 -4.58 36.26
CA PRO A 239 32.90 -5.13 37.50
C PRO A 239 32.57 -6.62 37.67
N ALA A 240 33.57 -7.41 38.06
CA ALA A 240 33.43 -8.86 38.23
C ALA A 240 32.34 -9.21 39.27
N GLY A 241 31.29 -9.92 38.84
CA GLY A 241 30.24 -10.48 39.70
C GLY A 241 28.81 -9.97 39.47
N ASN A 242 28.60 -8.97 38.62
CA ASN A 242 27.25 -8.56 38.21
C ASN A 242 26.72 -9.46 37.08
N GLY A 243 25.64 -10.21 37.37
CA GLY A 243 24.84 -10.98 36.40
C GLY A 243 25.22 -12.45 36.16
N THR A 244 25.79 -13.13 37.16
CA THR A 244 25.94 -14.60 37.12
C THR A 244 24.65 -15.32 37.54
N LEU A 245 24.08 -16.14 36.65
CA LEU A 245 22.99 -17.09 36.97
C LEU A 245 23.55 -18.34 37.67
N PRO A 246 22.97 -18.81 38.79
CA PRO A 246 23.76 -19.57 39.76
C PRO A 246 24.04 -21.05 39.43
N PHE A 247 23.45 -21.69 38.41
CA PHE A 247 23.69 -23.14 38.19
C PHE A 247 23.57 -23.60 36.72
N GLN A 248 24.70 -23.79 36.03
CA GLN A 248 24.79 -24.38 34.68
C GLN A 248 25.59 -25.69 34.68
N GLY A 249 25.27 -26.60 33.76
CA GLY A 249 26.05 -27.81 33.45
C GLY A 249 26.21 -28.01 31.93
N TYR A 250 27.05 -28.95 31.52
CA TYR A 250 27.39 -29.17 30.10
C TYR A 250 26.72 -30.43 29.56
N VAL A 251 26.32 -30.43 28.29
CA VAL A 251 25.90 -31.61 27.52
C VAL A 251 26.75 -31.70 26.28
N TYR A 252 27.39 -32.85 26.06
CA TYR A 252 28.26 -33.06 24.91
C TYR A 252 28.12 -34.47 24.35
N GLY A 253 28.48 -34.68 23.09
CA GLY A 253 28.42 -35.99 22.44
C GLY A 253 28.65 -35.90 20.94
N ASN A 254 28.53 -37.03 20.24
CA ASN A 254 28.65 -37.12 18.79
C ASN A 254 27.31 -37.40 18.13
N VAL A 255 27.07 -36.78 16.97
CA VAL A 255 25.93 -37.06 16.10
C VAL A 255 26.37 -37.96 14.95
N THR A 256 25.68 -39.08 14.76
CA THR A 256 25.96 -40.07 13.70
C THR A 256 24.70 -40.48 12.94
N ASP A 257 24.86 -41.04 11.74
CA ASP A 257 23.77 -41.73 11.03
C ASP A 257 23.61 -43.18 11.54
N THR A 258 22.57 -43.88 11.08
CA THR A 258 22.34 -45.31 11.41
C THR A 258 23.45 -46.26 10.96
N SER A 259 24.39 -45.80 10.13
CA SER A 259 25.56 -46.56 9.65
C SER A 259 26.83 -46.24 10.44
N GLY A 260 26.78 -45.32 11.40
CA GLY A 260 27.89 -44.89 12.24
C GLY A 260 28.77 -43.78 11.66
N ASN A 261 28.36 -43.14 10.55
CA ASN A 261 29.11 -42.02 9.98
C ASN A 261 28.82 -40.72 10.75
N PRO A 262 29.81 -39.87 11.03
CA PRO A 262 29.61 -38.60 11.71
C PRO A 262 28.77 -37.61 10.88
N LEU A 263 27.84 -36.91 11.53
CA LEU A 263 26.95 -35.95 10.90
C LEU A 263 27.26 -34.52 11.37
N GLY A 264 27.79 -33.71 10.46
CA GLY A 264 28.08 -32.29 10.63
C GLY A 264 26.90 -31.33 10.46
N GLY A 265 26.91 -30.17 11.12
CA GLY A 265 25.92 -29.12 10.93
C GLY A 265 24.51 -29.51 11.36
N VAL A 266 24.38 -30.45 12.30
CA VAL A 266 23.13 -30.79 12.96
C VAL A 266 22.89 -29.72 14.03
N ILE A 267 21.68 -29.15 14.11
CA ILE A 267 21.29 -28.22 15.17
C ILE A 267 20.88 -29.03 16.40
N ILE A 268 21.44 -28.74 17.58
CA ILE A 268 21.10 -29.38 18.86
C ILE A 268 20.57 -28.32 19.83
N GLU A 269 19.44 -28.59 20.47
CA GLU A 269 18.76 -27.67 21.39
C GLU A 269 18.46 -28.35 22.74
N VAL A 270 18.81 -27.68 23.84
CA VAL A 270 18.49 -28.09 25.23
C VAL A 270 18.19 -26.85 26.08
N SER A 271 17.01 -26.81 26.72
CA SER A 271 16.63 -25.75 27.67
C SER A 271 16.76 -24.31 27.11
N GLY A 272 16.45 -24.13 25.82
CA GLY A 272 16.56 -22.84 25.12
C GLY A 272 17.99 -22.48 24.65
N SER A 273 19.01 -23.27 25.00
CA SER A 273 20.36 -23.14 24.45
C SER A 273 20.50 -23.98 23.17
N THR A 274 21.18 -23.47 22.15
CA THR A 274 21.41 -24.17 20.87
C THR A 274 22.90 -24.25 20.48
N THR A 275 23.32 -25.35 19.83
CA THR A 275 24.67 -25.52 19.24
C THR A 275 24.61 -26.31 17.93
N TYR A 276 25.74 -26.42 17.23
CA TYR A 276 25.88 -27.20 15.99
C TYR A 276 26.91 -28.31 16.14
N SER A 277 26.70 -29.46 15.49
CA SER A 277 27.70 -30.52 15.42
C SER A 277 28.83 -30.20 14.44
N ASP A 278 30.07 -30.59 14.77
CA ASP A 278 31.25 -30.41 13.94
C ASP A 278 31.17 -31.18 12.62
N ASN A 279 31.61 -30.55 11.53
CA ASN A 279 31.47 -31.09 10.18
C ASN A 279 32.29 -32.34 9.90
N THR A 280 33.33 -32.61 10.70
CA THR A 280 34.26 -33.73 10.47
C THR A 280 34.10 -34.85 11.48
N THR A 281 33.77 -34.52 12.72
CA THR A 281 33.70 -35.47 13.84
C THR A 281 32.28 -35.73 14.33
N GLY A 282 31.32 -34.86 13.98
CA GLY A 282 29.96 -34.91 14.51
C GLY A 282 29.85 -34.48 15.97
N PHE A 283 30.93 -34.00 16.59
CA PHE A 283 30.96 -33.60 18.00
C PHE A 283 30.16 -32.32 18.25
N TYR A 284 29.43 -32.28 19.35
CA TYR A 284 28.75 -31.09 19.86
C TYR A 284 28.97 -30.92 21.36
N ASN A 285 28.94 -29.67 21.83
CA ASN A 285 28.99 -29.31 23.24
C ASN A 285 28.09 -28.09 23.49
N LEU A 286 27.32 -28.11 24.58
CA LEU A 286 26.29 -27.14 24.90
C LEU A 286 26.21 -26.92 26.41
N THR A 287 26.12 -25.67 26.84
CA THR A 287 25.87 -25.31 28.24
C THR A 287 24.39 -24.99 28.44
N ALA A 288 23.77 -25.60 29.45
CA ALA A 288 22.35 -25.43 29.74
C ALA A 288 22.07 -25.41 31.24
N SER A 289 20.89 -24.89 31.62
CA SER A 289 20.47 -24.77 33.02
C SER A 289 20.31 -26.14 33.68
N GLN A 290 20.57 -26.22 34.99
CA GLN A 290 20.37 -27.45 35.77
C GLN A 290 18.93 -27.98 35.63
N GLY A 291 18.77 -29.29 35.47
CA GLY A 291 17.45 -29.94 35.46
C GLY A 291 17.33 -31.09 34.46
N ASN A 292 16.16 -31.74 34.47
CA ASN A 292 15.79 -32.73 33.46
C ASN A 292 15.15 -31.99 32.28
N HIS A 293 15.86 -31.99 31.15
CA HIS A 293 15.48 -31.28 29.93
C HIS A 293 15.27 -32.25 28.78
N THR A 294 14.47 -31.85 27.80
CA THR A 294 14.37 -32.59 26.54
C THR A 294 15.40 -32.03 25.56
N ILE A 295 16.22 -32.90 24.99
CA ILE A 295 17.16 -32.60 23.92
C ILE A 295 16.54 -32.89 22.56
N TYR A 296 16.67 -31.94 21.64
CA TYR A 296 16.24 -32.07 20.25
C TYR A 296 17.43 -31.95 19.30
N ALA A 297 17.40 -32.68 18.18
CA ALA A 297 18.33 -32.45 17.09
C ALA A 297 17.68 -32.47 15.71
N TYR A 298 18.07 -31.49 14.88
CA TYR A 298 17.45 -31.20 13.59
C TYR A 298 18.48 -31.18 12.46
N LYS A 299 18.19 -31.87 11.36
CA LYS A 299 18.98 -31.84 10.12
C LYS A 299 18.12 -32.22 8.92
N THR A 300 18.20 -31.43 7.85
CA THR A 300 17.47 -31.69 6.59
C THR A 300 17.80 -33.08 6.04
N GLY A 301 16.77 -33.85 5.67
CA GLY A 301 16.93 -35.22 5.16
C GLY A 301 16.95 -36.31 6.23
N TYR A 302 16.84 -35.94 7.51
CA TYR A 302 16.80 -36.86 8.65
C TYR A 302 15.55 -36.63 9.51
N GLU A 303 15.06 -37.67 10.18
CA GLU A 303 14.00 -37.54 11.17
C GLU A 303 14.48 -36.73 12.39
N VAL A 304 13.58 -35.97 13.02
CA VAL A 304 13.90 -35.18 14.21
C VAL A 304 14.19 -36.11 15.38
N TYR A 305 15.37 -35.96 15.98
CA TYR A 305 15.74 -36.70 17.18
C TYR A 305 15.20 -36.00 18.43
N ARG A 306 14.67 -36.78 19.38
CA ARG A 306 14.14 -36.30 20.66
C ARG A 306 14.49 -37.27 21.77
N SER A 307 15.11 -36.79 22.84
CA SER A 307 15.41 -37.58 24.04
C SER A 307 15.40 -36.72 25.30
N ASN A 308 15.57 -37.31 26.48
CA ASN A 308 15.70 -36.58 27.74
C ASN A 308 17.15 -36.62 28.24
N VAL A 309 17.62 -35.51 28.80
CA VAL A 309 18.95 -35.35 29.39
C VAL A 309 18.84 -34.70 30.77
N SER A 310 19.58 -35.22 31.75
CA SER A 310 19.62 -34.71 33.13
C SER A 310 20.91 -33.93 33.34
N ILE A 311 20.83 -32.62 33.49
CA ILE A 311 21.99 -31.73 33.60
C ILE A 311 22.26 -31.42 35.07
N THR A 312 23.44 -31.81 35.55
CA THR A 312 23.94 -31.49 36.90
C THR A 312 24.93 -30.32 36.88
N PRO A 313 24.87 -29.39 37.85
CA PRO A 313 25.72 -28.20 37.85
C PRO A 313 27.20 -28.53 37.85
N GLY A 314 27.99 -27.82 37.05
CA GLY A 314 29.45 -27.96 36.98
C GLY A 314 29.95 -29.30 36.42
N ASN A 315 29.06 -30.20 36.01
CA ASN A 315 29.42 -31.51 35.48
C ASN A 315 28.94 -31.66 34.03
N GLY A 316 29.70 -32.41 33.24
CA GLY A 316 29.38 -32.69 31.85
C GLY A 316 28.59 -33.99 31.69
N THR A 317 27.48 -33.94 30.95
CA THR A 317 26.60 -35.07 30.67
C THR A 317 26.81 -35.51 29.22
N GLU A 318 27.33 -36.72 29.01
CA GLU A 318 27.51 -37.25 27.66
C GLU A 318 26.16 -37.73 27.08
N HIS A 319 25.83 -37.33 25.85
CA HIS A 319 24.63 -37.75 25.14
C HIS A 319 24.92 -37.89 23.63
N ASN A 320 25.06 -39.11 23.14
CA ASN A 320 25.30 -39.36 21.72
C ASN A 320 23.96 -39.44 20.94
N ILE A 321 23.92 -38.89 19.73
CA ILE A 321 22.71 -38.76 18.91
C ILE A 321 22.87 -39.62 17.65
N VAL A 322 21.88 -40.46 17.35
CA VAL A 322 21.82 -41.23 16.10
C VAL A 322 20.60 -40.79 15.29
N MET A 323 20.83 -40.22 14.12
CA MET A 323 19.76 -39.72 13.25
C MET A 323 19.42 -40.72 12.14
N VAL A 324 18.12 -40.89 11.87
CA VAL A 324 17.62 -41.80 10.83
C VAL A 324 17.33 -41.00 9.57
N ALA A 325 17.96 -41.39 8.45
CA ALA A 325 17.71 -40.75 7.17
C ALA A 325 16.29 -41.05 6.67
N VAL A 326 15.58 -40.02 6.19
CA VAL A 326 14.24 -40.17 5.61
C VAL A 326 14.38 -40.88 4.26
N GLN A 327 13.90 -42.12 4.16
CA GLN A 327 13.96 -42.89 2.91
C GLN A 327 13.01 -42.26 1.86
N PRO A 328 13.47 -41.96 0.64
CA PRO A 328 12.59 -41.50 -0.43
C PRO A 328 11.67 -42.65 -0.90
N PRO A 329 10.42 -42.37 -1.30
CA PRO A 329 9.52 -43.39 -1.84
C PRO A 329 9.95 -43.80 -3.25
N TYR A 330 10.56 -45.00 -3.35
CA TYR A 330 10.89 -45.77 -4.57
C TYR A 330 11.77 -45.10 -5.66
N PRO A 331 12.69 -45.86 -6.30
CA PRO A 331 13.63 -45.30 -7.27
C PRO A 331 12.95 -45.02 -8.63
N PRO A 332 13.37 -43.98 -9.36
CA PRO A 332 12.95 -43.78 -10.74
C PRO A 332 13.56 -44.87 -11.63
N LEU A 333 12.72 -45.48 -12.47
CA LEU A 333 13.10 -46.36 -13.56
C LEU A 333 14.09 -45.63 -14.47
N THR A 334 15.34 -46.10 -14.49
CA THR A 334 16.37 -45.78 -15.48
C THR A 334 16.11 -46.62 -16.73
N GLY A 335 16.11 -46.00 -17.92
CA GLY A 335 15.82 -46.75 -19.14
C GLY A 335 15.70 -46.02 -20.48
N ILE A 336 16.62 -45.10 -20.79
CA ILE A 336 17.13 -44.83 -22.16
C ILE A 336 16.22 -44.01 -23.13
N GLY A 337 16.69 -42.79 -23.47
CA GLY A 337 16.05 -41.74 -24.31
C GLY A 337 16.20 -41.92 -25.84
N PRO A 338 16.43 -40.86 -26.67
CA PRO A 338 16.64 -39.44 -26.38
C PRO A 338 15.69 -38.47 -27.15
N GLY A 339 15.53 -37.25 -26.63
CA GLY A 339 14.72 -36.18 -27.24
C GLY A 339 14.92 -34.84 -26.54
N ILE A 340 16.10 -34.28 -26.79
CA ILE A 340 16.68 -32.98 -26.43
C ILE A 340 15.65 -31.83 -26.30
N ASP A 341 15.53 -31.28 -25.10
CA ASP A 341 15.09 -29.90 -24.83
C ASP A 341 15.83 -29.42 -23.57
N GLU A 342 16.63 -28.35 -23.67
CA GLU A 342 16.87 -27.33 -22.63
C GLU A 342 18.04 -26.41 -23.00
N PRO A 343 17.91 -25.09 -22.76
CA PRO A 343 19.02 -24.26 -22.31
C PRO A 343 18.82 -23.93 -20.82
N GLY A 344 19.71 -24.48 -19.99
CA GLY A 344 19.81 -24.18 -18.58
C GLY A 344 20.41 -22.80 -18.30
N THR A 345 20.07 -22.25 -17.13
CA THR A 345 20.74 -21.09 -16.52
C THR A 345 21.73 -21.58 -15.46
N SER A 346 23.02 -21.44 -15.74
CA SER A 346 24.10 -21.59 -14.75
C SER A 346 24.68 -20.23 -14.37
N THR A 347 24.79 -19.95 -13.09
CA THR A 347 25.61 -18.88 -12.51
C THR A 347 27.06 -19.33 -12.39
N GLN A 348 27.97 -18.81 -13.23
CA GLN A 348 29.40 -18.70 -12.89
C GLN A 348 30.01 -17.41 -13.48
N GLN A 349 30.84 -16.80 -12.64
CA GLN A 349 31.54 -15.53 -12.82
C GLN A 349 32.70 -15.65 -13.82
N GLY A 350 32.85 -14.67 -14.71
CA GLY A 350 34.04 -14.49 -15.54
C GLY A 350 34.93 -13.40 -14.97
N VAL A 351 36.15 -13.79 -14.60
CA VAL A 351 37.29 -12.93 -14.23
C VAL A 351 38.19 -12.83 -15.47
N ASP A 352 38.75 -11.67 -15.78
CA ASP A 352 39.76 -11.50 -16.81
C ASP A 352 41.19 -11.68 -16.25
N ALA A 353 42.14 -11.88 -17.16
CA ALA A 353 43.47 -12.45 -16.90
C ALA A 353 44.45 -11.57 -16.09
N GLU A 354 44.02 -10.43 -15.54
CA GLU A 354 44.89 -9.48 -14.82
C GLU A 354 44.31 -8.91 -13.50
N GLY A 355 43.19 -9.44 -13.00
CA GLY A 355 42.84 -9.38 -11.57
C GLY A 355 42.70 -7.98 -10.91
N THR A 356 41.91 -7.06 -11.47
CA THR A 356 41.49 -5.83 -10.75
C THR A 356 40.00 -5.49 -10.91
N ARG A 357 39.36 -5.07 -9.81
CA ARG A 357 37.96 -4.61 -9.72
C ARG A 357 37.91 -3.08 -9.69
N THR A 358 37.09 -2.43 -10.51
CA THR A 358 36.55 -1.08 -10.22
C THR A 358 35.10 -0.92 -10.69
N LYS A 359 34.30 -0.24 -9.87
CA LYS A 359 32.95 0.28 -10.13
C LYS A 359 33.04 1.78 -10.49
N THR A 360 31.95 2.26 -11.10
CA THR A 360 31.42 3.64 -11.28
C THR A 360 31.82 4.47 -12.51
N GLY A 361 30.80 5.08 -13.14
CA GLY A 361 30.93 6.15 -14.14
C GLY A 361 29.78 6.21 -15.16
N GLU A 362 28.80 7.09 -14.93
CA GLU A 362 27.87 7.60 -15.96
C GLU A 362 28.63 8.23 -17.14
N TYR A 363 28.11 8.15 -18.38
CA TYR A 363 27.57 9.30 -19.15
C TYR A 363 27.15 8.95 -20.59
N ASP A 364 26.25 9.79 -21.09
CA ASP A 364 25.92 10.13 -22.49
C ASP A 364 25.20 9.12 -23.38
N ILE A 365 23.86 9.24 -23.39
CA ILE A 365 23.04 8.82 -24.54
C ILE A 365 23.02 9.99 -25.53
N PRO A 366 23.65 9.88 -26.71
CA PRO A 366 23.56 10.92 -27.73
C PRO A 366 22.12 11.02 -28.29
N PRO A 367 21.69 12.20 -28.77
CA PRO A 367 20.35 12.36 -29.32
C PRO A 367 20.13 11.44 -30.53
N VAL A 368 19.11 10.60 -30.43
CA VAL A 368 18.68 9.70 -31.51
C VAL A 368 18.11 10.53 -32.66
N VAL A 369 18.84 10.59 -33.78
CA VAL A 369 18.33 11.10 -35.05
C VAL A 369 17.23 10.16 -35.53
N GLN A 370 15.97 10.61 -35.52
CA GLN A 370 14.84 9.82 -35.99
C GLN A 370 14.97 9.52 -37.49
N ARG A 371 15.20 8.24 -37.83
CA ARG A 371 15.08 7.72 -39.20
C ARG A 371 13.60 7.52 -39.57
N PRO A 372 13.20 7.74 -40.84
CA PRO A 372 11.81 7.54 -41.27
C PRO A 372 11.36 6.08 -41.08
N LYS A 373 10.18 5.89 -40.49
CA LYS A 373 9.53 4.57 -40.31
C LYS A 373 9.34 3.88 -41.66
N LYS A 374 9.70 2.60 -41.76
CA LYS A 374 9.49 1.73 -42.93
C LYS A 374 8.02 1.78 -43.36
N ILE A 375 7.77 2.18 -44.62
CA ILE A 375 6.47 2.06 -45.28
C ILE A 375 6.35 0.61 -45.77
N GLU A 376 5.32 -0.13 -45.35
CA GLU A 376 5.12 -1.53 -45.78
C GLU A 376 5.09 -1.64 -47.31
N GLY A 377 5.90 -2.55 -47.85
CA GLY A 377 5.97 -2.84 -49.30
C GLY A 377 7.03 -2.07 -50.11
N THR A 378 7.88 -1.23 -49.50
CA THR A 378 8.94 -0.50 -50.23
C THR A 378 10.34 -0.89 -49.75
N ASP A 379 11.18 -1.41 -50.66
CA ASP A 379 12.54 -1.87 -50.35
C ASP A 379 13.58 -0.75 -50.21
N TYR A 380 13.30 0.45 -50.74
CA TYR A 380 14.18 1.63 -50.65
C TYR A 380 13.39 2.94 -50.87
N ILE A 381 13.91 4.08 -50.39
CA ILE A 381 13.37 5.43 -50.64
C ILE A 381 14.51 6.34 -51.12
N VAL A 382 14.23 7.24 -52.07
CA VAL A 382 15.17 8.28 -52.52
C VAL A 382 14.67 9.66 -52.08
N SER A 383 15.58 10.54 -51.63
CA SER A 383 15.24 11.81 -50.97
C SER A 383 14.49 12.83 -51.84
N ILE A 384 14.65 12.76 -53.16
CA ILE A 384 14.04 13.70 -54.11
C ILE A 384 13.50 12.97 -55.34
N SER A 385 12.42 13.50 -55.92
CA SER A 385 11.76 12.94 -57.12
C SER A 385 12.10 13.66 -58.42
N GLN A 386 12.67 14.88 -58.37
CA GLN A 386 13.13 15.66 -59.53
C GLN A 386 14.11 16.77 -59.09
N ILE A 387 15.01 17.21 -59.98
CA ILE A 387 15.96 18.31 -59.75
C ILE A 387 15.67 19.46 -60.72
N ASN A 388 15.08 20.55 -60.24
CA ASN A 388 14.83 21.76 -61.04
C ASN A 388 15.61 22.95 -60.45
N ARG A 389 16.59 23.49 -61.19
CA ARG A 389 17.48 24.57 -60.71
C ARG A 389 17.69 25.66 -61.74
N LYS A 390 17.88 26.90 -61.29
CA LYS A 390 18.28 28.04 -62.14
C LYS A 390 19.67 28.49 -61.73
N LEU A 391 20.62 28.56 -62.66
CA LEU A 391 22.00 28.93 -62.40
C LEU A 391 22.47 30.06 -63.32
N ARG A 392 23.34 30.94 -62.82
CA ARG A 392 23.97 31.97 -63.65
C ARG A 392 25.27 31.46 -64.26
N LEU A 393 25.58 31.98 -65.44
CA LEU A 393 26.84 31.69 -66.14
C LEU A 393 28.05 32.07 -65.26
N GLY A 394 28.89 31.08 -64.94
CA GLY A 394 30.08 31.22 -64.09
C GLY A 394 29.94 30.76 -62.64
N ASN A 395 28.73 30.41 -62.16
CA ASN A 395 28.52 29.88 -60.80
C ASN A 395 28.42 28.34 -60.78
N PHE A 396 28.53 27.75 -59.60
CA PHE A 396 28.24 26.33 -59.38
C PHE A 396 27.33 26.12 -58.16
N LEU A 397 26.63 25.00 -58.11
CA LEU A 397 25.75 24.58 -57.02
C LEU A 397 25.97 23.09 -56.74
N GLN A 398 25.94 22.67 -55.47
CA GLN A 398 25.99 21.27 -55.09
C GLN A 398 24.64 20.80 -54.55
N GLU A 399 24.19 19.64 -55.00
CA GLU A 399 22.92 19.02 -54.61
C GLU A 399 23.18 17.59 -54.11
N LYS A 400 22.61 17.20 -52.97
CA LYS A 400 22.77 15.85 -52.41
C LYS A 400 21.51 15.02 -52.62
N VAL A 401 21.68 13.79 -53.12
CA VAL A 401 20.60 12.81 -53.29
C VAL A 401 20.88 11.63 -52.37
N THR A 402 20.02 11.42 -51.37
CA THR A 402 20.18 10.39 -50.34
C THR A 402 19.29 9.19 -50.67
N LEU A 403 19.85 8.00 -50.54
CA LEU A 403 19.16 6.73 -50.69
C LEU A 403 19.04 6.04 -49.34
N TYR A 404 17.83 5.63 -48.99
CA TYR A 404 17.52 4.86 -47.79
C TYR A 404 17.19 3.42 -48.20
N SER A 405 17.97 2.44 -47.74
CA SER A 405 17.71 1.01 -47.98
C SER A 405 16.91 0.41 -46.84
N PHE A 406 15.88 -0.35 -47.17
CA PHE A 406 15.17 -1.24 -46.25
C PHE A 406 15.45 -2.73 -46.54
N LYS A 407 16.35 -3.01 -47.50
CA LYS A 407 16.76 -4.38 -47.86
C LYS A 407 17.61 -5.01 -46.78
N GLU A 408 17.51 -6.33 -46.64
CA GLU A 408 18.27 -7.13 -45.66
C GLU A 408 19.66 -7.53 -46.15
N ARG A 409 19.98 -7.29 -47.42
CA ARG A 409 21.30 -7.52 -48.03
C ARG A 409 21.85 -6.24 -48.66
N PRO A 410 23.19 -6.09 -48.76
CA PRO A 410 23.79 -4.92 -49.40
C PRO A 410 23.34 -4.79 -50.85
N ALA A 411 23.19 -3.56 -51.33
CA ALA A 411 22.75 -3.25 -52.69
C ALA A 411 23.83 -2.46 -53.44
N ASN A 412 24.23 -2.94 -54.61
CA ASN A 412 25.17 -2.27 -55.49
C ASN A 412 24.42 -1.35 -56.46
N ILE A 413 24.86 -0.08 -56.54
CA ILE A 413 24.19 0.97 -57.32
C ILE A 413 25.23 1.72 -58.14
N TYR A 414 24.95 1.90 -59.42
CA TYR A 414 25.76 2.64 -60.39
C TYR A 414 25.01 3.88 -60.85
N PHE A 415 25.70 5.02 -60.91
CA PHE A 415 25.11 6.32 -61.23
C PHE A 415 25.52 6.76 -62.63
N THR A 416 24.58 7.29 -63.41
CA THR A 416 24.86 7.83 -64.74
C THR A 416 23.96 9.02 -65.03
N ILE A 417 24.54 10.14 -65.46
CA ILE A 417 23.76 11.30 -65.94
C ILE A 417 23.49 11.14 -67.44
N LYS A 418 22.21 11.16 -67.82
CA LYS A 418 21.76 11.12 -69.22
C LYS A 418 21.13 12.45 -69.65
N GLY A 419 21.12 12.71 -70.95
CA GLY A 419 20.56 13.93 -71.54
C GLY A 419 21.59 15.02 -71.79
N ASN A 420 21.14 16.16 -72.32
CA ASN A 420 22.03 17.28 -72.65
C ASN A 420 22.53 18.02 -71.41
N VAL A 421 22.09 17.65 -70.20
CA VAL A 421 22.56 18.21 -68.94
C VAL A 421 23.89 17.59 -68.44
N SER A 422 24.33 16.48 -69.05
CA SER A 422 25.48 15.70 -68.57
C SER A 422 26.80 16.47 -68.55
N HIS A 423 26.99 17.43 -69.47
CA HIS A 423 28.19 18.26 -69.50
C HIS A 423 28.19 19.39 -68.45
N LEU A 424 27.07 19.59 -67.75
CA LEU A 424 26.94 20.59 -66.68
C LEU A 424 27.06 19.98 -65.28
N ILE A 425 27.07 18.65 -65.16
CA ILE A 425 26.97 17.96 -63.87
C ILE A 425 28.16 17.04 -63.68
N LYS A 426 28.81 17.15 -62.51
CA LYS A 426 29.81 16.20 -62.04
C LYS A 426 29.35 15.54 -60.75
N THR A 427 29.36 14.21 -60.71
CA THR A 427 29.11 13.41 -59.51
C THR A 427 30.39 13.23 -58.71
N ASP A 428 30.26 13.08 -57.39
CA ASP A 428 31.39 12.77 -56.49
C ASP A 428 31.77 11.28 -56.51
N LYS A 429 30.84 10.39 -56.89
CA LYS A 429 31.05 8.95 -57.07
C LYS A 429 30.24 8.39 -58.24
N ASP A 430 30.78 7.37 -58.91
CA ASP A 430 30.13 6.70 -60.06
C ASP A 430 29.40 5.41 -59.66
N SER A 431 29.71 4.88 -58.47
CA SER A 431 29.04 3.71 -57.89
C SER A 431 29.06 3.77 -56.37
N MET A 432 28.18 3.00 -55.73
CA MET A 432 28.04 2.94 -54.29
C MET A 432 27.50 1.57 -53.86
N ILE A 433 28.02 1.06 -52.75
CA ILE A 433 27.50 -0.15 -52.07
C ILE A 433 26.72 0.33 -50.86
N LEU A 434 25.39 0.18 -50.90
CA LEU A 434 24.51 0.58 -49.82
C LEU A 434 24.31 -0.61 -48.86
N ALA A 435 24.74 -0.46 -47.60
CA ALA A 435 24.64 -1.52 -46.61
C ALA A 435 23.16 -1.86 -46.26
N PRO A 436 22.89 -3.06 -45.70
CA PRO A 436 21.55 -3.43 -45.26
C PRO A 436 21.00 -2.43 -44.25
N ARG A 437 19.73 -2.04 -44.40
CA ARG A 437 19.02 -1.14 -43.47
C ARG A 437 19.77 0.19 -43.17
N SER A 438 20.58 0.68 -44.10
CA SER A 438 21.34 1.93 -43.97
C SER A 438 20.95 2.96 -45.03
N ASP A 439 21.49 4.16 -44.88
CA ASP A 439 21.40 5.25 -45.84
C ASP A 439 22.78 5.77 -46.25
N ASP A 440 22.90 6.23 -47.49
CA ASP A 440 24.08 6.89 -48.05
C ASP A 440 23.64 7.87 -49.17
N TYR A 441 24.48 8.82 -49.55
CA TYR A 441 24.14 9.92 -50.47
C TYR A 441 25.18 10.13 -51.56
N ILE A 442 24.74 10.63 -52.72
CA ILE A 442 25.59 11.11 -53.83
C ILE A 442 25.47 12.64 -53.95
N THR A 443 26.58 13.31 -54.25
CA THR A 443 26.62 14.75 -54.46
C THR A 443 26.76 15.08 -55.95
N LEU A 444 25.81 15.83 -56.50
CA LEU A 444 25.84 16.37 -57.85
C LEU A 444 26.32 17.82 -57.79
N THR A 445 27.49 18.11 -58.38
CA THR A 445 27.97 19.48 -58.59
C THR A 445 27.54 19.96 -59.96
N ILE A 446 26.65 20.94 -59.99
CA ILE A 446 26.06 21.55 -61.18
C ILE A 446 26.80 22.85 -61.50
N PHE A 447 27.36 22.95 -62.69
CA PHE A 447 28.10 24.12 -63.17
C PHE A 447 27.27 24.92 -64.18
N GLY A 448 27.21 26.23 -64.00
CA GLY A 448 26.60 27.18 -64.93
C GLY A 448 27.60 27.53 -66.04
N VAL A 449 27.94 26.56 -66.87
CA VAL A 449 28.84 26.71 -68.02
C VAL A 449 28.07 26.44 -69.32
N GLY A 450 28.55 26.91 -70.47
CA GLY A 450 27.83 26.77 -71.75
C GLY A 450 26.91 27.97 -72.06
N GLU A 451 26.01 27.81 -73.03
CA GLU A 451 25.11 28.87 -73.48
C GLU A 451 23.89 29.04 -72.55
N PRO A 452 23.36 30.26 -72.36
CA PRO A 452 22.12 30.45 -71.63
C PRO A 452 20.95 29.70 -72.28
N GLY A 453 20.20 28.93 -71.49
CA GLY A 453 19.14 28.06 -72.00
C GLY A 453 18.69 27.03 -70.96
N ILE A 454 17.71 26.19 -71.33
CA ILE A 454 17.19 25.12 -70.47
C ILE A 454 17.82 23.80 -70.90
N TYR A 455 18.49 23.13 -69.96
CA TYR A 455 19.14 21.84 -70.13
C TYR A 455 18.36 20.77 -69.37
N ASN A 456 18.03 19.68 -70.05
CA ASN A 456 17.20 18.60 -69.54
C ASN A 456 17.96 17.27 -69.58
N GLY A 457 17.76 16.46 -68.56
CA GLY A 457 18.32 15.12 -68.49
C GLY A 457 17.75 14.32 -67.33
N SER A 458 18.43 13.24 -66.96
CA SER A 458 18.09 12.43 -65.80
C SER A 458 19.33 11.90 -65.11
N LEU A 459 19.24 11.71 -63.80
CA LEU A 459 20.15 10.85 -63.04
C LEU A 459 19.56 9.44 -63.04
N GLU A 460 20.24 8.52 -63.71
CA GLU A 460 19.92 7.09 -63.72
C GLU A 460 20.74 6.39 -62.64
N MET A 461 20.03 5.67 -61.77
CA MET A 461 20.59 4.74 -60.80
C MET A 461 20.28 3.34 -61.30
N SER A 462 21.28 2.50 -61.47
CA SER A 462 21.13 1.14 -62.02
C SER A 462 21.88 0.10 -61.19
N GLY A 463 21.39 -1.14 -61.16
CA GLY A 463 21.96 -2.24 -60.38
C GLY A 463 20.89 -2.97 -59.56
N ASP A 464 21.11 -3.09 -58.24
CA ASP A 464 20.12 -3.67 -57.31
C ASP A 464 18.96 -2.72 -56.99
N ILE A 465 19.11 -1.43 -57.30
CA ILE A 465 18.11 -0.38 -57.19
C ILE A 465 18.09 0.39 -58.52
N ASN A 466 16.93 0.39 -59.20
CA ASN A 466 16.75 1.03 -60.50
C ASN A 466 15.78 2.22 -60.36
N VAL A 467 16.30 3.44 -60.47
CA VAL A 467 15.54 4.70 -60.31
C VAL A 467 16.05 5.74 -61.30
N SER A 468 15.14 6.47 -61.94
CA SER A 468 15.44 7.61 -62.80
C SER A 468 14.87 8.89 -62.21
N ILE A 469 15.72 9.92 -62.03
CA ILE A 469 15.33 11.23 -61.49
C ILE A 469 15.51 12.28 -62.59
N PRO A 470 14.44 12.94 -63.07
CA PRO A 470 14.56 13.98 -64.10
C PRO A 470 15.25 15.23 -63.54
N ILE A 471 16.09 15.84 -64.38
CA ILE A 471 16.88 17.04 -64.08
C ILE A 471 16.57 18.11 -65.13
N THR A 472 16.15 19.29 -64.68
CA THR A 472 15.98 20.51 -65.50
C THR A 472 16.82 21.65 -64.93
N ILE A 473 17.78 22.15 -65.69
CA ILE A 473 18.65 23.27 -65.29
C ILE A 473 18.49 24.43 -66.28
N GLU A 474 18.07 25.59 -65.80
CA GLU A 474 18.00 26.82 -66.59
C GLU A 474 19.24 27.67 -66.32
N VAL A 475 20.10 27.82 -67.33
CA VAL A 475 21.28 28.70 -67.29
C VAL A 475 20.90 30.09 -67.80
N LEU A 476 21.06 31.10 -66.95
CA LEU A 476 20.70 32.49 -67.26
C LEU A 476 21.91 33.29 -67.79
N PRO A 477 21.73 34.21 -68.76
CA PRO A 477 22.80 35.08 -69.25
C PRO A 477 23.38 35.96 -68.14
N LYS A 478 24.67 36.28 -68.24
CA LYS A 478 25.35 37.19 -67.30
C LYS A 478 24.74 38.60 -67.30
N ASP A 479 24.06 38.97 -68.39
CA ASP A 479 23.49 40.29 -68.61
C ASP A 479 21.96 40.24 -68.67
N LYS A 480 21.34 40.23 -67.49
CA LYS A 480 20.02 40.83 -67.26
C LYS A 480 19.73 40.88 -65.77
N LEU A 481 19.88 42.07 -65.20
CA LEU A 481 18.84 42.74 -64.41
C LEU A 481 19.07 44.25 -64.59
N PRO A 482 18.02 45.08 -64.77
CA PRO A 482 18.12 46.48 -64.40
C PRO A 482 18.61 46.50 -62.95
N VAL A 483 19.64 47.28 -62.65
CA VAL A 483 20.11 47.44 -61.27
C VAL A 483 18.90 47.91 -60.46
N GLN A 484 18.30 47.02 -59.67
CA GLN A 484 17.33 47.42 -58.67
C GLN A 484 18.11 48.32 -57.72
N ALA A 485 17.90 49.63 -57.80
CA ALA A 485 18.51 50.56 -56.86
C ALA A 485 17.95 50.38 -55.44
N LEU A 486 16.82 49.67 -55.30
CA LEU A 486 16.09 49.44 -54.06
C LEU A 486 15.71 47.97 -53.90
N LEU A 487 16.22 47.32 -52.85
CA LEU A 487 15.74 46.01 -52.38
C LEU A 487 14.67 46.22 -51.31
N ILE A 488 13.56 45.50 -51.40
CA ILE A 488 12.44 45.55 -50.45
C ILE A 488 12.16 44.14 -49.95
N ASP A 489 12.24 43.94 -48.64
CA ASP A 489 11.82 42.71 -47.97
C ASP A 489 10.63 42.98 -47.04
N LEU A 490 9.71 42.02 -46.95
CA LEU A 490 8.49 42.13 -46.18
C LEU A 490 8.29 40.88 -45.32
N GLU A 491 8.51 41.05 -44.02
CA GLU A 491 8.40 39.99 -43.03
C GLU A 491 7.11 40.13 -42.20
N LEU A 492 6.35 39.04 -42.11
CA LEU A 492 5.17 38.96 -41.24
C LEU A 492 5.55 38.31 -39.91
N ASN A 493 5.11 38.88 -38.78
CA ASN A 493 5.33 38.27 -37.46
C ASN A 493 4.59 36.93 -37.33
N LYS A 494 3.33 36.87 -37.80
CA LYS A 494 2.52 35.65 -37.80
C LYS A 494 1.82 35.50 -39.15
N LYS A 495 1.91 34.30 -39.73
CA LYS A 495 1.22 33.93 -40.98
C LYS A 495 -0.27 33.60 -40.79
N LYS A 496 -0.77 33.58 -39.54
CA LYS A 496 -2.19 33.33 -39.19
C LYS A 496 -2.68 34.41 -38.23
N VAL A 497 -3.77 35.09 -38.58
CA VAL A 497 -4.38 36.17 -37.79
C VAL A 497 -5.88 35.94 -37.65
N TYR A 498 -6.48 36.41 -36.55
CA TYR A 498 -7.91 36.29 -36.28
C TYR A 498 -8.62 37.62 -36.57
N PRO A 499 -9.88 37.62 -37.04
CA PRO A 499 -10.66 38.84 -37.21
C PRO A 499 -10.70 39.69 -35.92
N GLY A 500 -10.42 40.99 -36.04
CA GLY A 500 -10.34 41.91 -34.90
C GLY A 500 -8.95 42.05 -34.27
N ASN A 501 -8.02 41.12 -34.54
CA ASN A 501 -6.63 41.20 -34.08
C ASN A 501 -5.76 42.03 -35.04
N THR A 502 -4.56 42.37 -34.60
CA THR A 502 -3.58 43.13 -35.38
C THR A 502 -2.56 42.21 -36.05
N LEU A 503 -2.34 42.40 -37.34
CA LEU A 503 -1.21 41.86 -38.09
C LEU A 503 -0.02 42.80 -37.93
N LYS A 504 1.08 42.30 -37.36
CA LYS A 504 2.34 43.04 -37.27
C LYS A 504 3.27 42.59 -38.39
N PHE A 505 3.87 43.55 -39.07
CA PHE A 505 4.81 43.28 -40.16
C PHE A 505 5.97 44.28 -40.16
N LYS A 506 7.10 43.85 -40.72
CA LYS A 506 8.34 44.61 -40.86
C LYS A 506 8.67 44.71 -42.34
N THR A 507 9.00 45.92 -42.79
CA THR A 507 9.43 46.17 -44.17
C THR A 507 10.86 46.69 -44.15
N ASP A 508 11.77 45.98 -44.78
CA ASP A 508 13.18 46.36 -44.87
C ASP A 508 13.49 46.90 -46.26
N LEU A 509 14.01 48.13 -46.32
CA LEU A 509 14.46 48.79 -47.53
C LEU A 509 15.98 48.83 -47.53
N ARG A 510 16.63 48.48 -48.64
CA ARG A 510 18.08 48.65 -48.82
C ARG A 510 18.37 49.39 -50.11
N ASN A 511 19.14 50.46 -49.99
CA ASN A 511 19.66 51.19 -51.13
C ASN A 511 20.86 50.43 -51.69
N LEU A 512 20.79 50.10 -52.97
CA LEU A 512 21.85 49.41 -53.70
C LEU A 512 22.71 50.40 -54.51
N LEU A 513 22.42 51.70 -54.44
CA LEU A 513 23.26 52.78 -54.98
C LEU A 513 24.15 53.36 -53.86
N THR A 514 25.46 53.38 -54.09
CA THR A 514 26.43 53.97 -53.15
C THR A 514 26.37 55.50 -53.22
N ASP A 515 26.29 56.16 -52.06
CA ASP A 515 26.37 57.63 -51.89
C ASP A 515 25.28 58.51 -52.52
N VAL A 516 24.14 57.93 -52.95
CA VAL A 516 22.97 58.69 -53.44
C VAL A 516 21.76 58.48 -52.53
N GLN A 517 21.30 59.54 -51.87
CA GLN A 517 20.07 59.53 -51.06
C GLN A 517 18.86 59.92 -51.92
N TYR A 518 17.79 59.13 -51.88
CA TYR A 518 16.55 59.44 -52.61
C TYR A 518 15.29 59.14 -51.76
N PRO A 519 14.18 59.86 -52.03
CA PRO A 519 12.89 59.55 -51.41
C PRO A 519 12.26 58.29 -52.01
N VAL A 520 11.66 57.49 -51.15
CA VAL A 520 10.88 56.29 -51.48
C VAL A 520 9.47 56.46 -50.94
N HIS A 521 8.49 56.48 -51.84
CA HIS A 521 7.07 56.54 -51.48
C HIS A 521 6.51 55.12 -51.36
N LEU A 522 6.16 54.69 -50.15
CA LEU A 522 5.64 53.34 -49.86
C LEU A 522 4.12 53.35 -49.77
N PHE A 523 3.49 52.40 -50.45
CA PHE A 523 2.05 52.14 -50.41
C PHE A 523 1.78 50.69 -50.00
N TYR A 524 1.12 50.51 -48.86
CA TYR A 524 0.75 49.22 -48.30
C TYR A 524 -0.75 48.95 -48.49
N THR A 525 -1.09 47.74 -48.91
CA THR A 525 -2.47 47.27 -49.00
C THR A 525 -2.61 45.84 -48.50
N ILE A 526 -3.70 45.54 -47.80
CA ILE A 526 -4.13 44.17 -47.52
C ILE A 526 -5.36 43.89 -48.35
N GLN A 527 -5.25 42.89 -49.21
CA GLN A 527 -6.30 42.48 -50.14
C GLN A 527 -6.57 40.98 -50.03
N ASP A 528 -7.73 40.55 -50.49
CA ASP A 528 -7.95 39.13 -50.80
C ASP A 528 -7.02 38.67 -51.94
N LEU A 529 -6.83 37.36 -52.10
CA LEU A 529 -5.97 36.82 -53.18
C LEU A 529 -6.44 37.24 -54.59
N GLU A 530 -7.73 37.51 -54.76
CA GLU A 530 -8.33 37.96 -56.02
C GLU A 530 -8.15 39.48 -56.28
N GLY A 531 -7.68 40.25 -55.29
CA GLY A 531 -7.46 41.70 -55.41
C GLY A 531 -8.75 42.54 -55.48
N LYS A 532 -9.91 41.96 -55.16
CA LYS A 532 -11.23 42.59 -55.28
C LYS A 532 -11.59 43.43 -54.05
N GLU A 533 -11.15 43.03 -52.87
CA GLU A 533 -11.51 43.69 -51.61
C GLU A 533 -10.25 44.13 -50.84
N THR A 534 -10.04 45.44 -50.72
CA THR A 534 -8.98 46.00 -49.86
C THR A 534 -9.54 46.22 -48.45
N ILE A 535 -9.03 45.48 -47.48
CA ILE A 535 -9.51 45.55 -46.08
C ILE A 535 -8.68 46.49 -45.21
N TRP A 536 -7.51 46.92 -45.71
CA TRP A 536 -6.63 47.88 -45.04
C TRP A 536 -5.64 48.50 -46.04
N SER A 537 -5.34 49.79 -45.91
CA SER A 537 -4.31 50.49 -46.70
C SER A 537 -3.57 51.53 -45.86
N TYR A 538 -2.34 51.85 -46.25
CA TYR A 538 -1.50 52.85 -45.60
C TYR A 538 -0.39 53.35 -46.53
N GLU A 539 -0.05 54.63 -46.46
CA GLU A 539 1.03 55.23 -47.25
C GLU A 539 2.00 56.02 -46.39
N THR A 540 3.27 56.06 -46.79
CA THR A 540 4.30 56.83 -46.09
C THR A 540 5.49 57.12 -47.00
N ASN A 541 6.19 58.22 -46.72
CA ASN A 541 7.43 58.58 -47.39
C ASN A 541 8.64 58.30 -46.50
N VAL A 542 9.71 57.77 -47.08
CA VAL A 542 10.97 57.47 -46.39
C VAL A 542 12.14 57.96 -47.24
N PHE A 543 13.11 58.64 -46.65
CA PHE A 543 14.35 58.98 -47.33
C PHE A 543 15.40 57.90 -47.08
N LEU A 544 15.95 57.30 -48.14
CA LEU A 544 16.83 56.14 -48.04
C LEU A 544 18.26 56.49 -48.44
N ARG A 545 19.22 56.31 -47.51
CA ARG A 545 20.67 56.48 -47.76
C ARG A 545 21.39 55.13 -47.86
N THR A 546 21.21 54.25 -46.88
CA THR A 546 21.84 52.91 -46.82
C THR A 546 20.79 51.82 -46.64
N SER A 547 20.13 51.74 -45.49
CA SER A 547 19.01 50.84 -45.23
C SER A 547 18.02 51.47 -44.24
N PHE A 548 16.76 51.05 -44.30
CA PHE A 548 15.71 51.50 -43.40
C PHE A 548 14.71 50.39 -43.14
N SER A 549 14.32 50.20 -41.87
CA SER A 549 13.35 49.19 -41.45
C SER A 549 12.11 49.86 -40.87
N LEU A 550 10.94 49.55 -41.40
CA LEU A 550 9.65 50.06 -40.92
C LEU A 550 8.83 48.95 -40.27
N LEU A 551 8.47 49.12 -39.01
CA LEU A 551 7.54 48.24 -38.29
C LEU A 551 6.14 48.85 -38.29
N LYS A 552 5.13 48.09 -38.73
CA LYS A 552 3.75 48.56 -38.77
C LYS A 552 2.76 47.49 -38.30
N ASN A 553 1.63 47.97 -37.77
CA ASN A 553 0.52 47.16 -37.31
C ASN A 553 -0.72 47.49 -38.14
N ALA A 554 -1.31 46.48 -38.79
CA ALA A 554 -2.59 46.57 -39.48
C ALA A 554 -3.67 45.85 -38.68
N ARG A 555 -4.78 46.52 -38.37
CA ARG A 555 -5.90 45.90 -37.64
C ARG A 555 -6.85 45.23 -38.62
N ILE A 556 -7.02 43.92 -38.50
CA ILE A 556 -7.94 43.16 -39.36
C ILE A 556 -9.38 43.44 -38.92
N PRO A 557 -10.28 43.89 -39.83
CA PRO A 557 -11.67 44.15 -39.48
C PRO A 557 -12.37 42.92 -38.87
N ARG A 558 -13.25 43.13 -37.88
CA ARG A 558 -14.04 42.03 -37.28
C ARG A 558 -14.97 41.33 -38.28
N LYS A 559 -15.32 42.00 -39.38
CA LYS A 559 -16.16 41.48 -40.47
C LYS A 559 -15.35 40.78 -41.57
N ALA A 560 -14.01 40.73 -41.47
CA ALA A 560 -13.18 40.07 -42.47
C ALA A 560 -13.55 38.59 -42.57
N ARG A 561 -13.67 38.08 -43.80
CA ARG A 561 -13.99 36.68 -44.07
C ARG A 561 -12.77 35.81 -43.75
N THR A 562 -13.01 34.54 -43.44
CA THR A 562 -11.92 33.57 -43.32
C THR A 562 -11.38 33.21 -44.70
N GLY A 563 -10.07 33.27 -44.89
CA GLY A 563 -9.44 33.07 -46.20
C GLY A 563 -7.99 33.52 -46.21
N ASP A 564 -7.34 33.35 -47.36
CA ASP A 564 -5.98 33.83 -47.57
C ASP A 564 -6.01 35.28 -48.06
N TYR A 565 -5.17 36.12 -47.45
CA TYR A 565 -5.03 37.54 -47.73
C TYR A 565 -3.57 37.83 -48.08
N ILE A 566 -3.36 38.84 -48.92
CA ILE A 566 -2.04 39.29 -49.35
C ILE A 566 -1.79 40.71 -48.85
N LEU A 567 -0.68 40.89 -48.13
CA LEU A 567 -0.13 42.20 -47.81
C LEU A 567 0.83 42.58 -48.93
N ARG A 568 0.50 43.61 -49.72
CA ARG A 568 1.35 44.16 -50.79
C ARG A 568 1.98 45.46 -50.31
N VAL A 569 3.27 45.64 -50.58
CA VAL A 569 3.96 46.93 -50.47
C VAL A 569 4.49 47.31 -51.84
N THR A 570 4.19 48.53 -52.27
CA THR A 570 4.69 49.11 -53.52
C THR A 570 5.49 50.36 -53.17
N ALA A 571 6.72 50.44 -53.66
CA ALA A 571 7.63 51.55 -53.47
C ALA A 571 7.86 52.25 -54.81
N ASN A 572 7.58 53.55 -54.87
CA ASN A 572 7.91 54.39 -56.02
C ASN A 572 9.16 55.21 -55.69
N TYR A 573 10.18 55.14 -56.55
CA TYR A 573 11.47 55.81 -56.37
C TYR A 573 12.12 56.08 -57.72
N LEU A 574 12.76 57.23 -57.91
CA LEU A 574 13.54 57.56 -59.13
C LEU A 574 12.82 57.29 -60.47
N GLY A 575 11.49 57.45 -60.52
CA GLY A 575 10.67 57.14 -61.71
C GLY A 575 10.42 55.64 -61.98
N LEU A 576 10.87 54.78 -61.06
CA LEU A 576 10.67 53.33 -61.06
C LEU A 576 9.70 52.92 -59.93
N SER A 577 9.11 51.74 -60.07
CA SER A 577 8.30 51.10 -59.04
C SER A 577 8.84 49.71 -58.74
N ALA A 578 9.02 49.39 -57.46
CA ALA A 578 9.29 48.03 -56.99
C ALA A 578 8.22 47.62 -55.98
N GLY A 579 7.87 46.34 -55.95
CA GLY A 579 6.90 45.86 -54.99
C GLY A 579 7.23 44.45 -54.51
N THR A 580 6.83 44.16 -53.29
CA THR A 580 6.89 42.81 -52.71
C THR A 580 5.58 42.54 -51.98
N SER A 581 5.33 41.26 -51.69
CA SER A 581 4.08 40.86 -51.05
C SER A 581 4.27 39.64 -50.17
N ALA A 582 3.50 39.57 -49.08
CA ALA A 582 3.49 38.45 -48.16
C ALA A 582 2.05 37.96 -47.95
N ILE A 583 1.85 36.64 -47.98
CA ILE A 583 0.54 36.00 -47.81
C ILE A 583 0.36 35.59 -46.35
N PHE A 584 -0.85 35.81 -45.81
CA PHE A 584 -1.26 35.34 -44.49
C PHE A 584 -2.72 34.89 -44.49
N LYS A 585 -3.07 34.01 -43.54
CA LYS A 585 -4.40 33.44 -43.43
C LYS A 585 -5.21 34.08 -42.31
N VAL A 586 -6.40 34.58 -42.65
CA VAL A 586 -7.43 34.94 -41.66
C VAL A 586 -8.24 33.69 -41.34
N ALA A 587 -8.12 33.20 -40.12
CA ALA A 587 -8.79 31.96 -39.69
C ALA A 587 -9.65 32.20 -38.45
N THR A 588 -10.52 31.26 -38.11
CA THR A 588 -11.23 31.22 -36.82
C THR A 588 -10.47 30.36 -35.80
N PRO A 589 -10.49 30.70 -34.50
CA PRO A 589 -9.93 29.86 -33.46
C PRO A 589 -10.63 28.49 -33.41
N TRP A 590 -9.87 27.43 -33.12
CA TRP A 590 -10.36 26.05 -33.19
C TRP A 590 -11.51 25.77 -32.20
N TYR A 591 -11.51 26.39 -31.02
CA TYR A 591 -12.54 26.22 -30.00
C TYR A 591 -13.90 26.87 -30.37
N LEU A 592 -13.92 27.75 -31.38
CA LEU A 592 -15.14 28.37 -31.91
C LEU A 592 -15.69 27.66 -33.15
N ILE A 593 -15.01 26.62 -33.63
CA ILE A 593 -15.50 25.78 -34.73
C ILE A 593 -16.82 25.13 -34.31
N SER A 594 -17.80 25.13 -35.22
CA SER A 594 -19.08 24.44 -35.00
C SER A 594 -18.93 22.97 -35.34
N ILE A 595 -19.39 22.09 -34.44
CA ILE A 595 -19.37 20.64 -34.62
C ILE A 595 -20.70 20.21 -35.29
N ILE A 596 -21.83 20.52 -34.65
CA ILE A 596 -23.19 20.25 -35.15
C ILE A 596 -24.11 21.42 -34.75
N GLY A 597 -24.71 22.09 -35.74
CA GLY A 597 -25.69 23.16 -35.48
C GLY A 597 -25.11 24.34 -34.68
N PRO A 598 -25.68 24.72 -33.52
CA PRO A 598 -25.16 25.81 -32.67
C PRO A 598 -24.02 25.37 -31.72
N ILE A 599 -23.65 24.09 -31.69
CA ILE A 599 -22.71 23.53 -30.71
C ILE A 599 -21.27 23.74 -31.19
N ARG A 600 -20.52 24.54 -30.43
CA ARG A 600 -19.08 24.78 -30.62
C ARG A 600 -18.23 23.81 -29.81
N VAL A 601 -17.00 23.57 -30.23
CA VAL A 601 -16.03 22.66 -29.58
C VAL A 601 -15.87 22.91 -28.08
N TRP A 602 -15.90 24.16 -27.61
CA TRP A 602 -15.78 24.47 -26.18
C TRP A 602 -16.92 23.90 -25.30
N HIS A 603 -18.13 23.72 -25.83
CA HIS A 603 -19.22 23.08 -25.08
C HIS A 603 -18.93 21.59 -24.82
N GLY A 604 -18.29 20.91 -25.79
CA GLY A 604 -17.88 19.52 -25.63
C GLY A 604 -16.80 19.35 -24.57
N LEU A 605 -15.86 20.30 -24.47
CA LEU A 605 -14.83 20.32 -23.43
C LEU A 605 -15.43 20.48 -22.03
N ILE A 606 -16.41 21.37 -21.85
CA ILE A 606 -17.13 21.54 -20.57
C ILE A 606 -17.86 20.25 -20.18
N PHE A 607 -18.51 19.60 -21.14
CA PHE A 607 -19.21 18.33 -20.88
C PHE A 607 -18.24 17.23 -20.39
N ILE A 608 -17.08 17.08 -21.04
CA ILE A 608 -16.05 16.11 -20.63
C ILE A 608 -15.55 16.40 -19.22
N ILE A 609 -15.30 17.68 -18.90
CA ILE A 609 -14.86 18.09 -17.55
C ILE A 609 -15.91 17.73 -16.50
N LEU A 610 -17.19 17.96 -16.76
CA LEU A 610 -18.28 17.61 -15.84
C LEU A 610 -18.41 16.09 -15.64
N VAL A 611 -18.21 15.29 -16.68
CA VAL A 611 -18.22 13.82 -16.58
C VAL A 611 -17.05 13.31 -15.72
N VAL A 612 -15.85 13.84 -15.94
CA VAL A 612 -14.66 13.47 -15.15
C VAL A 612 -14.84 13.87 -13.68
N LEU A 613 -15.32 15.08 -13.41
CA LEU A 613 -15.66 15.53 -12.06
C LEU A 613 -16.69 14.60 -11.40
N GLY A 614 -17.76 14.24 -12.11
CA GLY A 614 -18.77 13.32 -11.58
C GLY A 614 -18.21 11.94 -11.21
N ILE A 615 -17.31 11.39 -12.03
CA ILE A 615 -16.65 10.10 -11.75
C ILE A 615 -15.74 10.23 -10.53
N LEU A 616 -14.92 11.28 -10.45
CA LEU A 616 -14.02 11.53 -9.33
C LEU A 616 -14.81 11.74 -8.02
N THR A 617 -15.88 12.52 -8.04
CA THR A 617 -16.76 12.71 -6.88
C THR A 617 -17.42 11.41 -6.46
N TYR A 618 -17.90 10.58 -7.40
CA TYR A 618 -18.45 9.26 -7.10
C TYR A 618 -17.42 8.36 -6.41
N TRP A 619 -16.20 8.29 -6.93
CA TRP A 619 -15.10 7.51 -6.34
C TRP A 619 -14.74 8.02 -4.95
N TYR A 620 -14.63 9.33 -4.76
CA TYR A 620 -14.34 9.95 -3.48
C TYR A 620 -15.43 9.66 -2.43
N VAL A 621 -16.71 9.79 -2.81
CA VAL A 621 -17.84 9.48 -1.93
C VAL A 621 -17.88 7.98 -1.60
N LYS A 622 -17.66 7.10 -2.58
CA LYS A 622 -17.59 5.65 -2.35
C LYS A 622 -16.49 5.31 -1.34
N LYS A 623 -15.29 5.88 -1.51
CA LYS A 623 -14.16 5.69 -0.60
C LYS A 623 -14.50 6.13 0.83
N LYS A 624 -15.09 7.32 0.99
CA LYS A 624 -15.55 7.85 2.30
C LYS A 624 -16.62 7.00 2.97
N ILE A 625 -17.50 6.33 2.21
CA ILE A 625 -18.52 5.43 2.76
C ILE A 625 -17.89 4.13 3.26
N GLU A 626 -16.94 3.57 2.51
CA GLU A 626 -16.23 2.34 2.90
C GLU A 626 -15.39 2.55 4.17
N GLU A 627 -14.68 3.68 4.29
CA GLU A 627 -13.89 4.04 5.49
C GLU A 627 -14.71 4.13 6.78
N LYS A 628 -16.02 4.41 6.70
CA LYS A 628 -16.90 4.60 7.87
C LYS A 628 -17.57 3.33 8.40
N LYS A 629 -17.55 2.22 7.66
CA LYS A 629 -18.16 0.97 8.14
C LYS A 629 -17.36 0.41 9.31
N LYS A 630 -18.01 -0.06 10.37
CA LYS A 630 -17.26 -0.77 11.44
C LYS A 630 -16.92 -2.19 10.99
N PHE A 631 -17.80 -2.81 10.21
CA PHE A 631 -17.67 -4.18 9.73
C PHE A 631 -17.37 -4.21 8.23
N HIS A 632 -16.17 -4.67 7.86
CA HIS A 632 -15.70 -4.73 6.47
C HIS A 632 -15.93 -6.09 5.80
N LEU A 633 -16.55 -7.03 6.51
CA LEU A 633 -16.64 -8.43 6.10
C LEU A 633 -17.79 -8.66 5.13
N LYS A 634 -17.49 -9.35 4.03
CA LYS A 634 -18.51 -9.83 3.10
C LYS A 634 -19.25 -11.02 3.74
N VAL A 635 -20.54 -10.85 4.00
CA VAL A 635 -21.42 -11.91 4.52
C VAL A 635 -22.26 -12.49 3.39
N GLU A 636 -22.15 -13.79 3.15
CA GLU A 636 -22.96 -14.49 2.15
C GLU A 636 -24.30 -14.89 2.77
N LEU A 637 -25.30 -14.00 2.68
CA LEU A 637 -26.61 -14.15 3.35
C LEU A 637 -27.34 -15.46 3.00
N SER A 638 -27.07 -16.06 1.84
CA SER A 638 -27.65 -17.35 1.43
C SER A 638 -27.13 -18.54 2.23
N GLU A 639 -25.93 -18.42 2.79
CA GLU A 639 -25.22 -19.46 3.57
C GLU A 639 -25.52 -19.36 5.08
N LEU A 640 -26.39 -18.42 5.48
CA LEU A 640 -26.85 -18.28 6.86
C LEU A 640 -28.15 -19.06 7.11
N PRO A 641 -28.41 -19.49 8.35
CA PRO A 641 -29.65 -20.18 8.67
C PRO A 641 -30.87 -19.32 8.40
N LYS A 642 -31.89 -19.96 7.82
CA LYS A 642 -33.15 -19.32 7.43
C LYS A 642 -34.20 -19.48 8.55
N PRO A 643 -35.22 -18.60 8.59
CA PRO A 643 -36.33 -18.76 9.52
C PRO A 643 -37.03 -20.09 9.29
N GLY A 644 -37.31 -20.81 10.38
CA GLY A 644 -37.94 -22.12 10.33
C GLY A 644 -38.38 -22.62 11.71
N PRO A 645 -39.09 -23.76 11.78
CA PRO A 645 -39.57 -24.32 13.04
C PRO A 645 -38.42 -24.63 14.02
N ARG A 646 -37.31 -25.16 13.49
CA ARG A 646 -36.08 -25.52 14.21
C ARG A 646 -34.96 -24.45 14.12
N SER A 647 -35.33 -23.19 13.90
CA SER A 647 -34.39 -22.05 13.94
C SER A 647 -34.79 -21.07 15.04
N ILE A 648 -33.80 -20.43 15.66
CA ILE A 648 -33.96 -19.42 16.72
C ILE A 648 -33.52 -18.04 16.22
N TYR A 649 -34.26 -16.98 16.60
CA TYR A 649 -33.95 -15.62 16.20
C TYR A 649 -33.03 -14.95 17.23
N VAL A 650 -31.77 -14.77 16.87
CA VAL A 650 -30.75 -14.25 17.79
C VAL A 650 -30.52 -12.75 17.67
N GLY A 651 -30.88 -12.15 16.53
CA GLY A 651 -30.68 -10.71 16.30
C GLY A 651 -30.55 -10.35 14.82
N LYS A 652 -29.71 -9.37 14.51
CA LYS A 652 -29.46 -8.89 13.14
C LYS A 652 -27.99 -9.02 12.78
N ILE A 653 -27.69 -9.12 11.48
CA ILE A 653 -26.32 -8.92 10.99
C ILE A 653 -25.93 -7.47 11.30
N ALA A 654 -24.78 -7.28 11.94
CA ALA A 654 -24.36 -5.99 12.46
C ALA A 654 -24.34 -4.91 11.35
N GLU A 655 -24.78 -3.69 11.69
CA GLU A 655 -24.97 -2.56 10.76
C GLU A 655 -25.96 -2.80 9.61
N THR A 656 -26.81 -3.83 9.67
CA THR A 656 -27.86 -4.08 8.68
C THR A 656 -29.22 -4.38 9.33
N ASP A 657 -30.29 -4.31 8.54
CA ASP A 657 -31.62 -4.74 8.96
C ASP A 657 -31.90 -6.23 8.71
N HIS A 658 -30.90 -6.99 8.23
CA HIS A 658 -31.05 -8.42 7.97
C HIS A 658 -31.10 -9.21 9.28
N LYS A 659 -32.23 -9.86 9.55
CA LYS A 659 -32.39 -10.80 10.65
C LYS A 659 -31.47 -12.00 10.49
N THR A 660 -30.83 -12.42 11.57
CA THR A 660 -30.02 -13.63 11.63
C THR A 660 -30.64 -14.66 12.56
N TYR A 661 -30.44 -15.93 12.22
CA TYR A 661 -31.01 -17.07 12.92
C TYR A 661 -29.93 -18.12 13.14
N PHE A 662 -30.04 -18.90 14.22
CA PHE A 662 -29.23 -20.11 14.42
C PHE A 662 -30.11 -21.35 14.33
N ASN A 663 -29.55 -22.45 13.82
CA ASN A 663 -30.21 -23.76 13.85
C ASN A 663 -30.13 -24.34 15.27
N ILE A 664 -31.25 -24.84 15.80
CA ILE A 664 -31.29 -25.46 17.13
C ILE A 664 -30.36 -26.68 17.22
N GLU A 665 -30.20 -27.46 16.14
CA GLU A 665 -29.35 -28.66 16.20
C GLU A 665 -27.86 -28.32 16.26
N ALA A 666 -27.45 -27.10 15.87
CA ALA A 666 -26.05 -26.68 15.93
C ALA A 666 -25.51 -26.64 17.36
N PHE A 667 -26.39 -26.47 18.35
CA PHE A 667 -26.03 -26.50 19.78
C PHE A 667 -25.74 -27.90 20.31
N MET A 668 -26.08 -28.98 19.57
CA MET A 668 -25.65 -30.34 19.91
C MET A 668 -24.13 -30.49 19.76
N THR A 669 -23.51 -29.70 18.88
CA THR A 669 -22.06 -29.59 18.76
C THR A 669 -21.50 -28.44 19.59
N HIS A 670 -22.19 -28.13 20.69
CA HIS A 670 -21.79 -27.20 21.74
C HIS A 670 -21.52 -25.77 21.25
N THR A 671 -21.35 -24.85 22.20
CA THR A 671 -21.13 -23.43 21.92
C THR A 671 -20.24 -22.83 23.00
N ILE A 672 -19.28 -22.00 22.60
CA ILE A 672 -18.57 -21.11 23.51
C ILE A 672 -19.01 -19.68 23.25
N ASP A 673 -19.28 -18.93 24.32
CA ASP A 673 -19.47 -17.49 24.32
C ASP A 673 -18.37 -16.84 25.19
N ALA A 674 -17.48 -16.07 24.57
CA ALA A 674 -16.30 -15.48 25.18
C ALA A 674 -16.18 -13.98 24.94
N GLY A 675 -15.38 -13.27 25.75
CA GLY A 675 -15.22 -11.81 25.68
C GLY A 675 -14.99 -11.14 27.03
N SER A 676 -14.66 -9.85 27.06
CA SER A 676 -14.37 -9.14 28.31
C SER A 676 -15.62 -8.96 29.18
N THR A 677 -15.42 -8.63 30.46
CA THR A 677 -16.50 -8.17 31.33
C THR A 677 -17.19 -6.95 30.71
N GLY A 678 -18.53 -6.93 30.75
CA GLY A 678 -19.33 -5.87 30.10
C GLY A 678 -19.41 -5.94 28.58
N GLY A 679 -18.81 -6.94 27.92
CA GLY A 679 -18.87 -7.12 26.46
C GLY A 679 -20.24 -7.61 25.93
N GLY A 680 -21.08 -8.15 26.81
CA GLY A 680 -22.43 -8.64 26.50
C GLY A 680 -22.60 -10.17 26.44
N LYS A 681 -21.60 -10.95 26.89
CA LYS A 681 -21.61 -12.43 26.87
C LYS A 681 -22.85 -13.08 27.49
N THR A 682 -23.17 -12.69 28.73
CA THR A 682 -24.32 -13.26 29.43
C THR A 682 -25.62 -12.91 28.72
N ILE A 683 -25.71 -11.72 28.12
CA ILE A 683 -26.88 -11.29 27.35
C ILE A 683 -27.01 -12.10 26.06
N SER A 684 -25.94 -12.29 25.27
CA SER A 684 -25.98 -13.13 24.05
C SER A 684 -26.33 -14.58 24.36
N ALA A 685 -25.75 -15.15 25.40
CA ALA A 685 -26.07 -16.49 25.90
C ALA A 685 -27.55 -16.60 26.35
N GLN A 686 -28.05 -15.62 27.09
CA GLN A 686 -29.44 -15.59 27.54
C GLN A 686 -30.42 -15.47 26.36
N VAL A 687 -30.13 -14.64 25.35
CA VAL A 687 -30.95 -14.54 24.13
C VAL A 687 -31.11 -15.90 23.46
N ILE A 688 -30.02 -16.67 23.35
CA ILE A 688 -30.05 -18.03 22.81
C ILE A 688 -30.96 -18.91 23.67
N VAL A 689 -30.79 -18.87 25.00
CA VAL A 689 -31.58 -19.67 25.94
C VAL A 689 -33.07 -19.33 25.90
N GLU A 690 -33.43 -18.04 25.86
CA GLU A 690 -34.82 -17.59 25.73
C GLU A 690 -35.51 -18.22 24.51
N GLU A 691 -34.85 -18.16 23.35
CA GLU A 691 -35.38 -18.72 22.11
C GLU A 691 -35.49 -20.24 22.19
N LEU A 692 -34.51 -20.92 22.78
CA LEU A 692 -34.54 -22.38 22.96
C LEU A 692 -35.67 -22.83 23.89
N LEU A 693 -35.91 -22.10 24.99
CA LEU A 693 -37.04 -22.35 25.89
C LEU A 693 -38.37 -22.17 25.16
N MET A 694 -38.51 -21.12 24.33
CA MET A 694 -39.69 -20.92 23.48
C MET A 694 -39.90 -22.02 22.45
N LYS A 695 -38.85 -22.79 22.14
CA LYS A 695 -38.87 -23.94 21.24
C LYS A 695 -38.96 -25.29 21.97
N GLY A 696 -39.21 -25.27 23.28
CA GLY A 696 -39.45 -26.47 24.10
C GLY A 696 -38.18 -27.24 24.44
N VAL A 697 -36.99 -26.64 24.37
CA VAL A 697 -35.74 -27.25 24.85
C VAL A 697 -35.67 -27.11 26.37
N ALA A 698 -35.25 -28.16 27.08
CA ALA A 698 -35.00 -28.07 28.52
C ALA A 698 -33.63 -27.41 28.76
N VAL A 699 -33.56 -26.43 29.66
CA VAL A 699 -32.29 -25.72 29.94
C VAL A 699 -31.91 -25.90 31.41
N ILE A 700 -30.66 -26.24 31.65
CA ILE A 700 -30.09 -26.34 33.00
C ILE A 700 -28.90 -25.41 33.08
N VAL A 701 -28.88 -24.53 34.08
CA VAL A 701 -27.84 -23.50 34.23
C VAL A 701 -27.08 -23.70 35.54
N PHE A 702 -25.76 -23.64 35.48
CA PHE A 702 -24.85 -23.59 36.62
C PHE A 702 -24.29 -22.17 36.73
N ASP A 703 -24.80 -21.41 37.69
CA ASP A 703 -24.64 -19.95 37.73
C ASP A 703 -23.93 -19.48 39.03
N PRO A 704 -22.64 -19.08 38.97
CA PRO A 704 -21.93 -18.53 40.12
C PRO A 704 -22.26 -17.05 40.42
N THR A 705 -23.05 -16.39 39.60
CA THR A 705 -23.37 -14.95 39.73
C THR A 705 -24.80 -14.69 40.22
N ALA A 706 -25.65 -15.72 40.16
CA ALA A 706 -27.09 -15.66 40.32
C ALA A 706 -27.82 -14.76 39.29
N GLN A 707 -27.14 -14.28 38.24
CA GLN A 707 -27.75 -13.43 37.20
C GLN A 707 -28.86 -14.14 36.41
N TRP A 708 -28.78 -15.46 36.25
CA TRP A 708 -29.77 -16.22 35.50
C TRP A 708 -31.12 -16.32 36.21
N THR A 709 -31.17 -16.07 37.52
CA THR A 709 -32.42 -16.05 38.30
C THR A 709 -33.43 -15.03 37.78
N GLY A 710 -32.97 -13.96 37.12
CA GLY A 710 -33.80 -12.97 36.46
C GLY A 710 -34.70 -13.54 35.35
N MET A 711 -34.37 -14.71 34.79
CA MET A 711 -35.17 -15.41 33.76
C MET A 711 -36.61 -15.70 34.24
N LEU A 712 -36.81 -15.84 35.55
CA LEU A 712 -38.13 -16.09 36.16
C LEU A 712 -38.97 -14.82 36.37
N ARG A 713 -38.52 -13.67 35.86
CA ARG A 713 -39.21 -12.38 35.92
C ARG A 713 -39.25 -11.73 34.53
N LYS A 714 -40.32 -11.00 34.27
CA LYS A 714 -40.48 -10.22 33.03
C LYS A 714 -39.53 -9.01 33.04
N CYS A 715 -38.96 -8.66 31.90
CA CYS A 715 -38.16 -7.44 31.77
C CYS A 715 -38.96 -6.19 32.14
N THR A 716 -38.39 -5.31 32.93
CA THR A 716 -38.93 -3.99 33.27
C THR A 716 -37.91 -2.87 33.07
N ASP A 717 -36.74 -3.19 32.55
CA ASP A 717 -35.63 -2.25 32.42
C ASP A 717 -35.83 -1.27 31.26
N LYS A 718 -35.71 0.03 31.55
CA LYS A 718 -35.94 1.08 30.55
C LYS A 718 -34.88 1.09 29.45
N THR A 719 -33.63 0.73 29.78
CA THR A 719 -32.54 0.68 28.80
C THR A 719 -32.70 -0.48 27.85
N MET A 720 -33.19 -1.64 28.32
CA MET A 720 -33.56 -2.75 27.44
C MET A 720 -34.72 -2.37 26.52
N PHE A 721 -35.76 -1.72 27.04
CA PHE A 721 -36.90 -1.29 26.22
C PHE A 721 -36.56 -0.25 25.15
N SER A 722 -35.55 0.61 25.37
CA SER A 722 -35.12 1.54 24.32
C SER A 722 -34.50 0.82 23.11
N LEU A 723 -33.98 -0.39 23.29
CA LEU A 723 -33.39 -1.21 22.23
C LEU A 723 -34.43 -2.02 21.45
N TYR A 724 -35.61 -2.31 22.03
CA TYR A 724 -36.63 -3.17 21.45
C TYR A 724 -37.07 -2.75 20.02
N PRO A 725 -37.35 -1.47 19.73
CA PRO A 725 -37.77 -1.03 18.41
C PRO A 725 -36.77 -1.39 17.31
N MET A 726 -35.46 -1.36 17.60
CA MET A 726 -34.41 -1.72 16.64
C MET A 726 -34.50 -3.18 16.17
N PHE A 727 -35.13 -4.05 16.95
CA PHE A 727 -35.31 -5.47 16.65
C PHE A 727 -36.76 -5.86 16.34
N GLY A 728 -37.66 -4.88 16.24
CA GLY A 728 -39.09 -5.10 16.00
C GLY A 728 -39.84 -5.67 17.21
N LEU A 729 -39.30 -5.50 18.42
CA LEU A 729 -39.93 -5.90 19.68
C LEU A 729 -40.71 -4.73 20.29
N LYS A 730 -41.66 -5.04 21.16
CA LYS A 730 -42.50 -4.11 21.92
C LYS A 730 -42.40 -4.43 23.41
N PRO A 731 -42.58 -3.47 24.33
CA PRO A 731 -42.55 -3.73 25.78
C PRO A 731 -43.52 -4.84 26.24
N ASN A 732 -44.59 -5.09 25.48
CA ASN A 732 -45.52 -6.19 25.75
C ASN A 732 -44.94 -7.58 25.44
N ASP A 733 -43.91 -7.67 24.59
CA ASP A 733 -43.23 -8.93 24.25
C ASP A 733 -42.33 -9.43 25.39
N ALA A 734 -41.95 -8.55 26.33
CA ALA A 734 -41.22 -8.95 27.52
C ALA A 734 -42.02 -9.99 28.32
N LYS A 735 -41.33 -11.02 28.83
CA LYS A 735 -41.94 -12.18 29.49
C LYS A 735 -40.98 -12.82 30.50
N ALA A 736 -41.56 -13.53 31.46
CA ALA A 736 -40.83 -14.47 32.30
C ALA A 736 -40.81 -15.86 31.63
N PHE A 737 -39.85 -16.68 32.03
CA PHE A 737 -39.73 -18.08 31.62
C PHE A 737 -40.04 -18.98 32.81
N ASN A 738 -40.70 -20.11 32.54
CA ASN A 738 -41.03 -21.09 33.57
C ASN A 738 -39.77 -21.83 33.99
N GLY A 739 -39.65 -22.10 35.29
CA GLY A 739 -38.45 -22.75 35.82
C GLY A 739 -38.44 -22.80 37.33
N ASN A 740 -37.33 -23.31 37.87
CA ASN A 740 -37.05 -23.32 39.30
C ASN A 740 -35.61 -22.89 39.58
N ILE A 741 -35.36 -22.44 40.81
CA ILE A 741 -34.02 -22.15 41.32
C ILE A 741 -33.71 -23.15 42.43
N ARG A 742 -32.48 -23.68 42.44
CA ARG A 742 -31.94 -24.45 43.56
C ARG A 742 -30.60 -23.85 43.94
N GLN A 743 -30.52 -23.31 45.15
CA GLN A 743 -29.28 -22.79 45.70
C GLN A 743 -28.41 -23.94 46.20
N ILE A 744 -27.15 -23.96 45.77
CA ILE A 744 -26.21 -24.99 46.15
C ILE A 744 -25.32 -24.46 47.26
N ASN A 745 -25.46 -25.09 48.43
CA ASN A 745 -24.65 -24.77 49.61
C ASN A 745 -23.60 -25.86 49.90
N ASN A 746 -23.69 -27.02 49.24
CA ASN A 746 -22.76 -28.13 49.41
C ASN A 746 -22.17 -28.55 48.06
N PRO A 747 -20.84 -28.43 47.84
CA PRO A 747 -20.22 -28.78 46.56
C PRO A 747 -20.29 -30.27 46.20
N ARG A 748 -20.58 -31.15 47.15
CA ARG A 748 -20.74 -32.60 46.94
C ARG A 748 -22.20 -33.03 46.78
N GLU A 749 -23.11 -32.08 46.68
CA GLU A 749 -24.51 -32.35 46.45
C GLU A 749 -24.72 -33.07 45.10
N ILE A 750 -25.32 -34.25 45.14
CA ILE A 750 -25.58 -35.05 43.96
C ILE A 750 -26.91 -34.63 43.35
N ILE A 751 -26.88 -34.23 42.08
CA ILE A 751 -28.07 -33.81 41.34
C ILE A 751 -28.47 -34.89 40.36
N ASP A 752 -29.68 -35.42 40.56
CA ASP A 752 -30.34 -36.26 39.55
C ASP A 752 -30.81 -35.40 38.38
N ILE A 753 -29.95 -35.26 37.37
CA ILE A 753 -30.18 -34.43 36.19
C ILE A 753 -31.52 -34.76 35.53
N LYS A 754 -31.94 -36.04 35.49
CA LYS A 754 -33.18 -36.46 34.82
C LYS A 754 -34.43 -35.82 35.42
N LYS A 755 -34.46 -35.56 36.73
CA LYS A 755 -35.60 -34.90 37.40
C LYS A 755 -35.79 -33.44 36.96
N TYR A 756 -34.72 -32.82 36.47
CA TYR A 756 -34.67 -31.42 36.07
C TYR A 756 -34.85 -31.23 34.55
N VAL A 757 -34.95 -32.31 33.78
CA VAL A 757 -35.20 -32.24 32.33
C VAL A 757 -36.68 -32.02 32.07
N LYS A 758 -37.08 -30.75 31.96
CA LYS A 758 -38.45 -30.32 31.65
C LYS A 758 -38.48 -29.47 30.37
N PRO A 759 -39.08 -29.95 29.27
CA PRO A 759 -39.13 -29.23 28.00
C PRO A 759 -39.72 -27.81 28.15
N GLY A 760 -38.98 -26.79 27.71
CA GLY A 760 -39.41 -25.40 27.76
C GLY A 760 -39.30 -24.74 29.15
N GLU A 761 -38.72 -25.43 30.12
CA GLU A 761 -38.41 -24.87 31.44
C GLU A 761 -36.90 -24.73 31.66
N ILE A 762 -36.52 -23.71 32.44
CA ILE A 762 -35.15 -23.47 32.90
C ILE A 762 -34.97 -23.93 34.34
N GLN A 763 -33.90 -24.67 34.64
CA GLN A 763 -33.53 -25.07 36.00
C GLN A 763 -32.20 -24.42 36.36
N ILE A 764 -32.22 -23.54 37.36
CA ILE A 764 -31.07 -22.70 37.70
C ILE A 764 -30.45 -23.21 38.99
N PHE A 765 -29.24 -23.75 38.90
CA PHE A 765 -28.42 -24.10 40.05
C PHE A 765 -27.56 -22.88 40.42
N ALA A 766 -28.00 -22.15 41.44
CA ALA A 766 -27.31 -20.96 41.92
C ALA A 766 -26.12 -21.37 42.80
N CYS A 767 -24.93 -21.15 42.28
CA CYS A 767 -23.64 -21.56 42.88
C CYS A 767 -22.89 -20.36 43.49
N HIS A 768 -23.53 -19.20 43.63
CA HIS A 768 -22.90 -17.95 44.10
C HIS A 768 -22.43 -17.97 45.56
N LYS A 769 -22.76 -19.03 46.31
CA LYS A 769 -22.28 -19.29 47.67
C LYS A 769 -21.10 -20.27 47.72
N LEU A 770 -20.68 -20.84 46.59
CA LEU A 770 -19.54 -21.76 46.51
C LEU A 770 -18.28 -20.98 46.14
N GLU A 771 -17.16 -21.33 46.78
CA GLU A 771 -15.83 -20.87 46.37
C GLU A 771 -15.41 -21.52 45.03
N PRO A 772 -14.44 -20.96 44.27
CA PRO A 772 -14.03 -21.51 42.96
C PRO A 772 -13.67 -23.01 43.00
N LYS A 773 -12.93 -23.45 44.02
CA LYS A 773 -12.57 -24.86 44.24
C LYS A 773 -13.79 -25.76 44.48
N GLU A 774 -14.77 -25.25 45.21
CA GLU A 774 -16.01 -25.96 45.54
C GLU A 774 -16.91 -26.07 44.32
N MET A 775 -17.01 -24.99 43.55
CA MET A 775 -17.70 -24.97 42.27
C MET A 775 -17.09 -25.98 41.30
N ASP A 776 -15.77 -26.12 41.28
CA ASP A 776 -15.08 -27.10 40.44
C ASP A 776 -15.49 -28.55 40.75
N ILE A 777 -15.53 -28.90 42.04
CA ILE A 777 -16.04 -30.21 42.50
C ILE A 777 -17.50 -30.40 42.06
N PHE A 778 -18.33 -29.39 42.23
CA PHE A 778 -19.74 -29.45 41.92
C PHE A 778 -20.00 -29.61 40.41
N VAL A 779 -19.31 -28.83 39.57
CA VAL A 779 -19.40 -28.93 38.11
C VAL A 779 -18.91 -30.29 37.63
N ALA A 780 -17.78 -30.79 38.15
CA ALA A 780 -17.29 -32.14 37.84
C ALA A 780 -18.34 -33.21 38.16
N ASN A 781 -19.00 -33.11 39.31
CA ASN A 781 -20.07 -34.03 39.70
C ASN A 781 -21.30 -33.89 38.80
N SER A 782 -21.71 -32.69 38.41
CA SER A 782 -22.85 -32.47 37.51
C SER A 782 -22.69 -33.22 36.18
N ILE A 783 -21.50 -33.16 35.58
CA ILE A 783 -21.18 -33.88 34.34
C ILE A 783 -21.18 -35.40 34.55
N ARG A 784 -20.61 -35.88 35.67
CA ARG A 784 -20.62 -37.30 36.03
C ARG A 784 -22.05 -37.84 36.17
N GLU A 785 -22.96 -37.04 36.72
CA GLU A 785 -24.37 -37.42 36.84
C GLU A 785 -25.07 -37.49 35.48
N VAL A 786 -24.71 -36.65 34.50
CA VAL A 786 -25.20 -36.81 33.12
C VAL A 786 -24.77 -38.16 32.53
N PHE A 787 -23.51 -38.57 32.73
CA PHE A 787 -23.02 -39.89 32.30
C PHE A 787 -23.74 -41.04 33.01
N ARG A 788 -23.98 -40.93 34.32
CA ARG A 788 -24.69 -41.93 35.13
C ARG A 788 -26.18 -42.02 34.78
N ALA A 789 -26.79 -40.91 34.38
CA ALA A 789 -28.19 -40.86 34.04
C ALA A 789 -28.56 -41.78 32.86
N ASN A 790 -27.62 -42.11 31.95
CA ASN A 790 -27.86 -42.95 30.78
C ASN A 790 -29.04 -42.45 29.93
N PHE A 791 -28.84 -41.32 29.25
CA PHE A 791 -29.82 -40.72 28.36
C PHE A 791 -29.97 -41.51 27.06
N PRO A 792 -31.18 -41.59 26.47
CA PRO A 792 -31.37 -42.22 25.17
C PRO A 792 -30.70 -41.40 24.06
N GLU A 793 -30.27 -42.07 22.99
CA GLU A 793 -29.75 -41.37 21.81
C GLU A 793 -30.82 -40.48 21.18
N SER A 794 -30.41 -39.30 20.72
CA SER A 794 -31.30 -38.34 20.06
C SER A 794 -30.54 -37.57 18.98
N ARG A 795 -31.16 -37.48 17.80
CA ARG A 795 -30.68 -36.66 16.68
C ARG A 795 -31.12 -35.19 16.77
N THR A 796 -31.86 -34.85 17.82
CA THR A 796 -32.37 -33.49 18.05
C THR A 796 -31.96 -32.99 19.43
N LEU A 797 -31.67 -31.70 19.56
CA LEU A 797 -31.38 -31.07 20.84
C LEU A 797 -32.61 -31.17 21.77
N LYS A 798 -32.41 -31.82 22.92
CA LYS A 798 -33.41 -31.96 24.00
C LYS A 798 -33.04 -31.15 25.23
N ILE A 799 -31.74 -31.08 25.53
CA ILE A 799 -31.21 -30.47 26.75
C ILE A 799 -30.07 -29.53 26.36
N LEU A 800 -30.06 -28.33 26.92
CA LEU A 800 -28.89 -27.46 26.92
C LEU A 800 -28.38 -27.29 28.36
N LEU A 801 -27.13 -27.67 28.59
CA LEU A 801 -26.42 -27.36 29.84
C LEU A 801 -25.66 -26.05 29.65
N VAL A 802 -25.85 -25.09 30.54
CA VAL A 802 -25.17 -23.80 30.52
C VAL A 802 -24.25 -23.73 31.70
N TYR A 803 -22.96 -23.52 31.45
CA TYR A 803 -21.96 -23.29 32.47
C TYR A 803 -21.48 -21.85 32.33
N ASP A 804 -21.82 -21.02 33.32
CA ASP A 804 -21.41 -19.62 33.33
C ASP A 804 -20.07 -19.43 34.07
N GLU A 805 -19.27 -18.46 33.63
CA GLU A 805 -17.95 -18.14 34.18
C GLU A 805 -17.00 -19.37 34.32
N VAL A 806 -16.96 -20.23 33.30
CA VAL A 806 -16.23 -21.52 33.29
C VAL A 806 -14.72 -21.37 33.57
N HIS A 807 -14.13 -20.22 33.27
CA HIS A 807 -12.72 -19.93 33.60
C HIS A 807 -12.41 -20.08 35.09
N ARG A 808 -13.37 -19.85 35.99
CA ARG A 808 -13.19 -20.01 37.44
C ARG A 808 -12.81 -21.43 37.87
N LEU A 809 -13.06 -22.43 37.01
CA LEU A 809 -12.68 -23.82 37.25
C LEU A 809 -11.18 -24.08 37.05
N LEU A 810 -10.46 -23.16 36.41
CA LEU A 810 -9.04 -23.34 36.12
C LEU A 810 -8.17 -23.12 37.37
N PRO A 811 -7.01 -23.81 37.47
CA PRO A 811 -6.10 -23.65 38.61
C PRO A 811 -5.67 -22.22 38.91
N LYS A 812 -5.46 -21.41 37.86
CA LYS A 812 -5.08 -19.99 37.99
C LYS A 812 -6.13 -19.11 38.67
N PHE A 813 -7.38 -19.58 38.76
CA PHE A 813 -8.49 -18.90 39.44
C PHE A 813 -8.96 -19.62 40.72
N GLY A 814 -8.19 -20.60 41.20
CA GLY A 814 -8.45 -21.32 42.46
C GLY A 814 -9.21 -22.65 42.33
N GLY A 815 -9.55 -23.08 41.10
CA GLY A 815 -10.08 -24.42 40.84
C GLY A 815 -9.02 -25.53 40.93
N SER A 816 -9.42 -26.80 40.92
CA SER A 816 -8.49 -27.93 40.73
C SER A 816 -8.28 -28.29 39.26
N GLY A 817 -9.12 -27.77 38.35
CA GLY A 817 -9.15 -28.12 36.93
C GLY A 817 -9.92 -29.41 36.62
N GLU A 818 -10.49 -30.07 37.64
CA GLU A 818 -11.16 -31.37 37.48
C GLU A 818 -12.49 -31.24 36.71
N GLY A 819 -13.27 -30.21 37.01
CA GLY A 819 -14.51 -29.88 36.31
C GLY A 819 -14.26 -29.54 34.86
N PHE A 820 -13.15 -28.87 34.55
CA PHE A 820 -12.74 -28.58 33.18
C PHE A 820 -12.47 -29.86 32.36
N LEU A 821 -11.77 -30.84 32.95
CA LEU A 821 -11.56 -32.16 32.35
C LEU A 821 -12.88 -32.93 32.14
N GLN A 822 -13.84 -32.78 33.06
CA GLN A 822 -15.17 -33.39 32.87
C GLN A 822 -15.95 -32.69 31.75
N ILE A 823 -15.92 -31.35 31.67
CA ILE A 823 -16.54 -30.59 30.56
C ILE A 823 -15.98 -31.07 29.22
N GLU A 824 -14.66 -31.24 29.11
CA GLU A 824 -14.04 -31.79 27.90
C GLU A 824 -14.61 -33.16 27.52
N ARG A 825 -14.73 -34.06 28.51
CA ARG A 825 -15.33 -35.38 28.31
C ARG A 825 -16.79 -35.26 27.87
N GLY A 826 -17.54 -34.33 28.43
CA GLY A 826 -18.91 -34.00 28.05
C GLY A 826 -19.01 -33.57 26.59
N CYS A 827 -18.14 -32.64 26.14
CA CYS A 827 -18.12 -32.12 24.76
C CYS A 827 -17.93 -33.23 23.70
N ARG A 828 -17.22 -34.31 24.04
CA ARG A 828 -16.98 -35.42 23.12
C ARG A 828 -18.19 -36.34 22.96
N GLU A 829 -19.00 -36.48 24.02
CA GLU A 829 -19.98 -37.57 24.15
C GLU A 829 -21.43 -37.08 24.10
N PHE A 830 -21.74 -35.92 24.68
CA PHE A 830 -23.12 -35.48 24.94
C PHE A 830 -23.96 -35.27 23.68
N ARG A 831 -23.32 -34.92 22.56
CA ARG A 831 -23.98 -34.76 21.26
C ARG A 831 -24.80 -35.98 20.82
N LYS A 832 -24.40 -37.20 21.21
CA LYS A 832 -25.12 -38.44 20.83
C LYS A 832 -26.49 -38.58 21.53
N TRP A 833 -26.65 -37.91 22.66
CA TRP A 833 -27.87 -37.93 23.48
C TRP A 833 -28.78 -36.72 23.26
N GLY A 834 -28.47 -35.85 22.28
CA GLY A 834 -29.19 -34.60 22.10
C GLY A 834 -28.94 -33.59 23.22
N ILE A 835 -27.78 -33.67 23.88
CA ILE A 835 -27.38 -32.77 24.96
C ILE A 835 -26.32 -31.81 24.41
N GLY A 836 -26.66 -30.53 24.38
CA GLY A 836 -25.74 -29.44 24.06
C GLY A 836 -25.13 -28.82 25.30
N MET A 837 -24.01 -28.11 25.12
CA MET A 837 -23.39 -27.32 26.20
C MET A 837 -23.10 -25.92 25.68
N LEU A 838 -23.42 -24.92 26.49
CA LEU A 838 -23.08 -23.52 26.30
C LEU A 838 -22.11 -23.12 27.40
N LEU A 839 -20.85 -22.89 27.01
CA LEU A 839 -19.76 -22.54 27.93
C LEU A 839 -19.50 -21.04 27.83
N ILE A 840 -19.63 -20.32 28.93
CA ILE A 840 -19.45 -18.87 28.96
C ILE A 840 -18.16 -18.55 29.73
N SER A 841 -17.26 -17.78 29.14
CA SER A 841 -15.96 -17.47 29.73
C SER A 841 -15.50 -16.06 29.41
N GLN A 842 -14.55 -15.53 30.19
CA GLN A 842 -13.97 -14.23 29.89
C GLN A 842 -12.95 -14.32 28.75
N VAL A 843 -12.08 -15.32 28.82
CA VAL A 843 -11.00 -15.53 27.86
C VAL A 843 -11.26 -16.85 27.11
N LEU A 844 -11.09 -16.83 25.78
CA LEU A 844 -11.27 -18.02 24.94
C LEU A 844 -9.98 -18.84 24.81
N SER A 845 -8.81 -18.22 24.95
CA SER A 845 -7.51 -18.90 25.01
C SER A 845 -7.42 -19.90 26.18
N ASP A 846 -8.17 -19.66 27.26
CA ASP A 846 -8.34 -20.55 28.42
C ASP A 846 -8.85 -21.96 28.10
N PHE A 847 -9.48 -22.15 26.93
CA PHE A 847 -9.93 -23.48 26.51
C PHE A 847 -8.85 -24.24 25.73
N VAL A 848 -8.50 -25.42 26.25
CA VAL A 848 -7.59 -26.40 25.64
C VAL A 848 -8.07 -26.79 24.23
N GLY A 849 -7.14 -27.03 23.31
CA GLY A 849 -7.44 -27.34 21.91
C GLY A 849 -8.41 -28.51 21.69
N THR A 850 -8.44 -29.48 22.60
CA THR A 850 -9.37 -30.63 22.54
C THR A 850 -10.83 -30.26 22.79
N ILE A 851 -11.10 -29.27 23.65
CA ILE A 851 -12.46 -28.74 23.85
C ILE A 851 -12.88 -28.00 22.57
N LYS A 852 -12.03 -27.10 22.08
CA LYS A 852 -12.30 -26.32 20.85
C LYS A 852 -12.60 -27.20 19.64
N ALA A 853 -11.88 -28.31 19.48
CA ALA A 853 -12.09 -29.26 18.38
C ALA A 853 -13.49 -29.91 18.36
N ASN A 854 -14.22 -29.91 19.49
CA ASN A 854 -15.56 -30.48 19.61
C ASN A 854 -16.67 -29.42 19.62
N ILE A 855 -16.32 -28.14 19.47
CA ILE A 855 -17.24 -27.01 19.54
C ILE A 855 -17.31 -26.33 18.18
N ASN A 856 -18.49 -26.35 17.57
CA ASN A 856 -18.69 -25.80 16.24
C ASN A 856 -19.16 -24.34 16.25
N THR A 857 -19.71 -23.83 17.35
CA THR A 857 -20.19 -22.44 17.40
C THR A 857 -19.33 -21.65 18.37
N GLU A 858 -18.58 -20.69 17.84
CA GLU A 858 -17.76 -19.75 18.59
C GLU A 858 -18.42 -18.38 18.52
N ILE A 859 -18.80 -17.83 19.68
CA ILE A 859 -19.27 -16.46 19.82
C ILE A 859 -18.20 -15.71 20.59
N GLN A 860 -17.64 -14.69 19.96
CA GLN A 860 -16.64 -13.81 20.56
C GLN A 860 -17.22 -12.41 20.63
N MET A 861 -17.63 -12.02 21.84
CA MET A 861 -17.93 -10.65 22.20
C MET A 861 -16.63 -9.84 22.31
N ARG A 862 -16.76 -8.51 22.33
CA ARG A 862 -15.62 -7.59 22.46
C ARG A 862 -14.70 -8.04 23.60
N THR A 863 -13.41 -8.17 23.31
CA THR A 863 -12.38 -8.56 24.27
C THR A 863 -11.22 -7.56 24.24
N ARG A 864 -10.46 -7.52 25.32
CA ARG A 864 -9.18 -6.78 25.44
C ARG A 864 -8.00 -7.73 25.70
N ASP A 865 -8.27 -9.04 25.77
CA ASP A 865 -7.25 -10.04 25.99
C ASP A 865 -6.38 -10.17 24.74
N GLU A 866 -5.09 -9.87 24.86
CA GLU A 866 -4.13 -9.87 23.73
C GLU A 866 -4.01 -11.26 23.09
N GLY A 867 -4.02 -12.33 23.88
CA GLY A 867 -3.96 -13.70 23.37
C GLY A 867 -5.17 -14.06 22.50
N ASP A 868 -6.37 -13.64 22.90
CA ASP A 868 -7.59 -13.79 22.11
C ASP A 868 -7.57 -12.91 20.85
N LEU A 869 -7.13 -11.65 20.97
CA LEU A 869 -7.03 -10.73 19.84
C LEU A 869 -6.03 -11.23 18.79
N GLU A 870 -4.86 -11.68 19.24
CA GLU A 870 -3.82 -12.25 18.38
C GLU A 870 -4.31 -13.53 17.69
N ARG A 871 -4.99 -14.42 18.43
CA ARG A 871 -5.61 -15.62 17.83
C ARG A 871 -6.57 -15.24 16.71
N ILE A 872 -7.38 -14.21 16.91
CA ILE A 872 -8.37 -13.77 15.91
C ILE A 872 -7.67 -13.13 14.71
N ARG A 873 -6.62 -12.35 14.94
CA ARG A 873 -5.77 -11.78 13.90
C ARG A 873 -5.17 -12.86 13.00
N VAL A 874 -4.54 -13.87 13.60
CA VAL A 874 -3.89 -14.97 12.88
C VAL A 874 -4.90 -15.88 12.19
N LYS A 875 -5.98 -16.26 12.88
CA LYS A 875 -6.96 -17.23 12.37
C LYS A 875 -7.91 -16.65 11.32
N TYR A 876 -8.37 -15.41 11.54
CA TYR A 876 -9.46 -14.83 10.76
C TYR A 876 -9.06 -13.55 9.99
N GLY A 877 -7.90 -12.98 10.27
CA GLY A 877 -7.35 -11.80 9.59
C GLY A 877 -7.65 -10.48 10.29
N GLU A 878 -6.88 -9.46 9.89
CA GLU A 878 -6.87 -8.12 10.47
C GLU A 878 -8.22 -7.39 10.41
N ASP A 879 -8.98 -7.57 9.32
CA ASP A 879 -10.30 -6.94 9.16
C ASP A 879 -11.31 -7.43 10.21
N VAL A 880 -11.22 -8.70 10.59
CA VAL A 880 -12.08 -9.31 11.61
C VAL A 880 -11.69 -8.80 13.00
N LEU A 881 -10.39 -8.71 13.28
CA LEU A 881 -9.85 -8.12 14.51
C LEU A 881 -10.34 -6.68 14.68
N ARG A 882 -10.11 -5.83 13.67
CA ARG A 882 -10.54 -4.41 13.68
C ARG A 882 -12.05 -4.28 13.89
N SER A 883 -12.82 -5.16 13.27
CA SER A 883 -14.28 -5.22 13.43
C SER A 883 -14.69 -5.60 14.86
N LEU A 884 -13.98 -6.55 15.49
CA LEU A 884 -14.25 -6.98 16.88
C LEU A 884 -13.92 -5.89 17.89
N VAL A 885 -12.78 -5.21 17.73
CA VAL A 885 -12.38 -4.09 18.60
C VAL A 885 -13.38 -2.94 18.51
N LYS A 886 -13.89 -2.66 17.30
CA LYS A 886 -14.91 -1.63 17.03
C LYS A 886 -16.34 -2.06 17.37
N ALA A 887 -16.57 -3.31 17.73
CA ALA A 887 -17.90 -3.83 18.02
C ALA A 887 -18.52 -3.12 19.23
N THR A 888 -19.78 -2.72 19.11
CA THR A 888 -20.55 -2.16 20.22
C THR A 888 -20.96 -3.25 21.20
N VAL A 889 -21.22 -2.88 22.46
CA VAL A 889 -21.75 -3.81 23.47
C VAL A 889 -23.02 -4.49 22.93
N GLY A 890 -23.12 -5.81 23.10
CA GLY A 890 -24.22 -6.61 22.56
C GLY A 890 -24.05 -7.00 21.08
N SER A 891 -22.93 -6.64 20.45
CA SER A 891 -22.52 -7.19 19.15
C SER A 891 -21.30 -8.09 19.33
N GLY A 892 -21.30 -9.24 18.64
CA GLY A 892 -20.24 -10.23 18.73
C GLY A 892 -19.93 -10.86 17.37
N MET A 893 -18.69 -11.31 17.23
CA MET A 893 -18.27 -12.16 16.13
C MET A 893 -18.83 -13.56 16.35
N VAL A 894 -19.42 -14.14 15.31
CA VAL A 894 -19.94 -15.50 15.31
C VAL A 894 -19.21 -16.27 14.23
N GLU A 895 -18.64 -17.41 14.61
CA GLU A 895 -18.06 -18.38 13.70
C GLU A 895 -18.74 -19.73 13.89
N ASN A 896 -19.08 -20.35 12.76
CA ASN A 896 -19.51 -21.74 12.72
C ASN A 896 -19.14 -22.32 11.35
N PRO A 897 -18.52 -23.52 11.28
CA PRO A 897 -18.12 -24.14 10.01
C PRO A 897 -19.25 -24.30 8.99
N HIS A 898 -20.51 -24.42 9.47
CA HIS A 898 -21.69 -24.61 8.63
C HIS A 898 -22.36 -23.29 8.22
N TYR A 899 -21.94 -22.16 8.79
CA TYR A 899 -22.51 -20.84 8.50
C TYR A 899 -21.50 -20.00 7.74
N ASN A 900 -21.95 -19.25 6.73
CA ASN A 900 -21.09 -18.32 5.98
C ASN A 900 -19.77 -18.97 5.49
N ARG A 901 -19.81 -20.27 5.16
CA ARG A 901 -18.64 -21.09 4.75
C ARG A 901 -17.50 -21.10 5.76
N GLY A 902 -17.81 -21.10 7.06
CA GLY A 902 -16.82 -21.05 8.14
C GLY A 902 -16.13 -19.70 8.31
N LYS A 903 -16.56 -18.66 7.58
CA LYS A 903 -16.03 -17.31 7.76
C LYS A 903 -16.81 -16.60 8.88
N PRO A 904 -16.11 -15.95 9.83
CA PRO A 904 -16.77 -15.22 10.88
C PRO A 904 -17.61 -14.08 10.32
N TYR A 905 -18.71 -13.78 11.01
CA TYR A 905 -19.59 -12.64 10.71
C TYR A 905 -20.08 -12.03 12.01
N PHE A 906 -20.50 -10.76 11.97
CA PHE A 906 -20.92 -10.05 13.18
C PHE A 906 -22.43 -10.04 13.34
N VAL A 907 -22.87 -10.37 14.55
CA VAL A 907 -24.26 -10.35 14.97
C VAL A 907 -24.45 -9.29 16.03
N ALA A 908 -25.41 -8.40 15.80
CA ALA A 908 -25.99 -7.58 16.85
C ALA A 908 -27.12 -8.39 17.50
N PHE A 909 -26.88 -8.88 18.72
CA PHE A 909 -27.85 -9.69 19.45
C PHE A 909 -29.05 -8.84 19.87
N ARG A 910 -30.26 -9.43 19.81
CA ARG A 910 -31.47 -8.73 20.26
C ARG A 910 -31.43 -8.50 21.78
N PRO A 911 -32.12 -7.48 22.31
CA PRO A 911 -32.30 -7.36 23.75
C PRO A 911 -33.13 -8.52 24.32
N ILE A 912 -32.93 -8.82 25.59
CA ILE A 912 -33.62 -9.90 26.32
C ILE A 912 -35.07 -9.53 26.68
N LEU A 913 -35.91 -10.54 26.84
CA LEU A 913 -37.33 -10.46 27.21
C LEU A 913 -37.56 -10.60 28.73
N HIS A 914 -36.64 -11.23 29.44
CA HIS A 914 -36.66 -11.39 30.90
C HIS A 914 -35.93 -10.25 31.64
N SER A 915 -35.97 -10.29 32.98
CA SER A 915 -35.32 -9.29 33.83
C SER A 915 -33.79 -9.38 33.78
N VAL A 916 -33.11 -8.24 33.59
CA VAL A 916 -31.65 -8.13 33.76
C VAL A 916 -31.19 -8.29 35.22
N GLN A 917 -32.10 -8.11 36.17
CA GLN A 917 -31.76 -8.13 37.60
C GLN A 917 -31.83 -9.55 38.15
N ARG A 918 -30.80 -9.94 38.90
CA ARG A 918 -30.86 -11.14 39.74
C ARG A 918 -31.90 -10.98 40.84
N LEU A 919 -32.52 -12.08 41.25
CA LEU A 919 -33.36 -12.14 42.44
C LEU A 919 -32.51 -11.93 43.71
N SER A 920 -33.12 -11.43 44.78
CA SER A 920 -32.43 -11.29 46.07
C SER A 920 -32.15 -12.65 46.71
N ASP A 921 -31.19 -12.72 47.64
CA ASP A 921 -30.91 -13.97 48.35
C ASP A 921 -32.16 -14.46 49.13
N GLU A 922 -32.97 -13.55 49.70
CA GLU A 922 -34.22 -13.94 50.38
C GLU A 922 -35.31 -14.45 49.41
N GLU A 923 -35.30 -13.98 48.16
CA GLU A 923 -36.18 -14.50 47.12
C GLU A 923 -35.71 -15.86 46.63
N ILE A 924 -34.40 -16.05 46.44
CA ILE A 924 -33.79 -17.32 46.02
C ILE A 924 -34.06 -18.41 47.06
N GLU A 925 -33.97 -18.09 48.35
CA GLU A 925 -34.19 -19.05 49.43
C GLU A 925 -35.60 -19.65 49.41
N LYS A 926 -36.61 -18.90 48.94
CA LYS A 926 -38.01 -19.37 48.83
C LYS A 926 -38.23 -20.45 47.76
N TYR A 927 -37.25 -20.71 46.90
CA TYR A 927 -37.33 -21.77 45.88
C TYR A 927 -36.68 -23.10 46.33
N ASN A 928 -35.92 -23.09 47.42
CA ASN A 928 -35.35 -24.29 48.05
C ASN A 928 -36.37 -24.94 48.98
#